data_AF-Q8GH60-F1
#
_entry.id   AF-Q8GH60-F1
#
_cell.length_a   1.000
_cell.length_b   1.000
_cell.length_c   1.000
_cell.angle_alpha   90.00
_cell.angle_beta   90.00
_cell.angle_gamma   90.00
#
_symmetry.space_group_name_H-M   'P 1'
#
loop_
_entity.id
_entity.type
_entity.pdbx_description
1 polymer ?
#
loop_
_entity_poly.entity_id
_entity_poly.type
_entity_poly.pdbx_seq_one_letter_code
_entity_poly.pdbx_strand_id
1 'polypeptide(L)'
;MDMWQEEFENSVRHQVMIMIDEKLKSKKNQVNNERYYKSHNRNSFFNDIFRKYGAVYSIIFRQGLAKTNIQYAELFSLLKNCLPESCTSVEFMGDKGYIDKINSLIECFFNDNYISNIIEIRSYDHKKFKEMLDERITAFSELYSSLFKNLVSVTFLYNSCILFLPSAIEIDDLTMKKICALSGYIHSIGRSIFVRNLNNVNEDFFYSKLRTYLKNIYGNLNNIQEKEEKIRFIPFAYEDFLDDELSKSHSELDALKFHMEKLYLGKKRITEVLEDIEKDEQFKKTIKVGTPYNGVDGDVKQEHCIWMCMDCTPEYNINQSTNIVDTPVKSKNKYLICYDQFICNKNEYYIFNENMPGWYDNVTIPHTLMAAMINLTGINRLNNSNRKINILDPFVGAGTSYFQAAKFQNINFTGFDKNSTAIDALRFNKNFFEMDTQKIDRFIRLLYKLLIILNNNQEFNVSSLFNMKSIEENELWSDIMDDKNQRSFSEELLSYCEKYYSFFNKYGKNLIIDNLELIVKNVEEHFSYIFNRSNTLKILKFLTLKAVRRHGIPISRNRYDSKKALYIETKLLIKSIYRYRIAIENRNNCDGEAFEKLGLGLMTNKYSLSTHISENYNYNPIFQVGDCRKCIDSYSNMKYDLIITDPPYGFNTDEDIIYMSNLYKDIIKRMIEKLNRNGQIIMCLPATSYTGRNIEYFTQANIVPMQVIDICKNLNNPRSLKNDAHLNLPPKNFFKPPYYWESGKSLRRHILHFTFD
;
A
#
# COMPACT_ATOMS: atom_id res chain seq x y z
N MET A 1 30.69 23.38 11.37
CA MET A 1 29.24 23.66 11.27
C MET A 1 28.60 22.39 10.74
N ASP A 2 27.50 21.93 11.34
CA ASP A 2 26.73 20.81 10.77
C ASP A 2 26.33 21.19 9.32
N MET A 3 26.49 20.29 8.36
CA MET A 3 26.21 20.55 6.93
C MET A 3 24.80 21.11 6.74
N TRP A 4 23.82 20.58 7.50
CA TRP A 4 22.46 21.08 7.55
C TRP A 4 22.37 22.56 7.92
N GLN A 5 23.13 22.99 8.92
CA GLN A 5 23.08 24.36 9.42
C GLN A 5 23.55 25.34 8.33
N GLU A 6 24.61 25.01 7.61
CA GLU A 6 25.12 25.84 6.52
C GLU A 6 24.12 25.91 5.35
N GLU A 7 23.52 24.79 4.97
CA GLU A 7 22.49 24.72 3.93
C GLU A 7 21.24 25.52 4.31
N PHE A 8 20.83 25.44 5.59
CA PHE A 8 19.72 26.20 6.12
C PHE A 8 20.01 27.70 6.07
N GLU A 9 21.18 28.14 6.54
CA GLU A 9 21.60 29.55 6.48
C GLU A 9 21.65 30.07 5.04
N ASN A 10 22.20 29.30 4.12
CA ASN A 10 22.24 29.66 2.70
C ASN A 10 20.84 29.82 2.10
N SER A 11 19.91 28.96 2.49
CA SER A 11 18.52 29.02 2.04
C SER A 11 17.78 30.24 2.62
N VAL A 12 17.98 30.55 3.91
CA VAL A 12 17.43 31.76 4.54
C VAL A 12 18.01 33.00 3.87
N ARG A 13 19.33 33.05 3.65
CA ARG A 13 20.03 34.15 2.96
C ARG A 13 19.41 34.41 1.58
N HIS A 14 19.21 33.36 0.80
CA HIS A 14 18.61 33.48 -0.53
C HIS A 14 17.18 34.05 -0.46
N GLN A 15 16.34 33.57 0.46
CA GLN A 15 14.97 34.08 0.63
C GLN A 15 14.93 35.55 1.07
N VAL A 16 15.80 35.96 2.00
CA VAL A 16 15.85 37.35 2.48
C VAL A 16 16.39 38.29 1.40
N MET A 17 17.37 37.86 0.60
CA MET A 17 17.84 38.66 -0.54
C MET A 17 16.74 38.91 -1.57
N ILE A 18 15.88 37.93 -1.83
CA ILE A 18 14.70 38.10 -2.67
C ILE A 18 13.74 39.15 -2.07
N MET A 19 13.48 39.11 -0.77
CA MET A 19 12.62 40.10 -0.10
C MET A 19 13.20 41.53 -0.22
N ILE A 20 14.51 41.68 -0.05
CA ILE A 20 15.22 42.96 -0.22
C ILE A 20 15.04 43.49 -1.65
N ASP A 21 15.25 42.65 -2.65
CA ASP A 21 15.14 43.03 -4.07
C ASP A 21 13.69 43.38 -4.46
N GLU A 22 12.70 42.67 -3.91
CA GLU A 22 11.29 43.00 -4.08
C GLU A 22 10.95 44.38 -3.49
N LYS A 23 11.44 44.69 -2.28
CA LYS A 23 11.23 46.00 -1.65
C LYS A 23 11.93 47.13 -2.41
N LEU A 24 13.11 46.87 -2.96
CA LEU A 24 13.81 47.83 -3.83
C LEU A 24 13.02 48.10 -5.12
N LYS A 25 12.44 47.05 -5.73
CA LYS A 25 11.58 47.19 -6.91
C LYS A 25 10.28 47.93 -6.60
N SER A 26 9.64 47.67 -5.46
CA SER A 26 8.40 48.35 -5.07
C SER A 26 8.61 49.84 -4.80
N LYS A 27 9.79 50.23 -4.28
CA LYS A 27 10.16 51.66 -4.16
C LYS A 27 10.34 52.35 -5.52
N LYS A 28 10.78 51.62 -6.56
CA LYS A 28 11.02 52.17 -7.91
C LYS A 28 9.76 52.19 -8.79
N ASN A 29 8.87 51.23 -8.64
CA ASN A 29 7.68 51.08 -9.46
C ASN A 29 6.42 51.25 -8.60
N GLN A 30 5.88 52.47 -8.54
CA GLN A 30 4.73 52.79 -7.69
C GLN A 30 3.39 52.19 -8.15
N VAL A 31 3.30 51.50 -9.31
CA VAL A 31 2.00 51.10 -9.87
C VAL A 31 2.06 49.74 -10.61
N ASN A 32 1.21 48.78 -10.17
CA ASN A 32 0.63 47.64 -10.89
C ASN A 32 1.23 46.20 -10.91
N ASN A 33 2.38 45.87 -10.30
CA ASN A 33 2.94 44.49 -10.41
C ASN A 33 3.08 43.67 -9.11
N GLU A 34 2.51 44.09 -7.98
CA GLU A 34 2.75 43.43 -6.68
C GLU A 34 2.24 41.97 -6.57
N ARG A 35 1.21 41.57 -7.33
CA ARG A 35 0.63 40.21 -7.21
C ARG A 35 1.44 39.13 -7.91
N TYR A 36 2.14 39.45 -8.99
CA TYR A 36 2.89 38.44 -9.77
C TYR A 36 4.21 38.05 -9.09
N TYR A 37 4.92 39.01 -8.49
CA TYR A 37 6.18 38.75 -7.80
C TYR A 37 5.99 37.95 -6.51
N LYS A 38 4.93 38.23 -5.73
CA LYS A 38 4.68 37.57 -4.43
C LYS A 38 4.45 36.06 -4.51
N SER A 39 4.02 35.50 -5.64
CA SER A 39 3.72 34.06 -5.74
C SER A 39 4.89 33.20 -6.23
N HIS A 40 5.75 33.73 -7.11
CA HIS A 40 6.87 32.97 -7.69
C HIS A 40 8.08 32.87 -6.75
N ASN A 41 8.27 33.86 -5.88
CA ASN A 41 9.47 34.01 -5.05
C ASN A 41 9.37 33.42 -3.64
N ARG A 42 8.17 33.04 -3.19
CA ARG A 42 7.94 32.47 -1.84
C ARG A 42 8.38 31.02 -1.67
N ASN A 43 8.90 30.40 -2.72
CA ASN A 43 9.27 28.99 -2.76
C ASN A 43 10.78 28.76 -2.91
N SER A 44 11.61 29.80 -2.93
CA SER A 44 13.06 29.60 -3.13
C SER A 44 13.67 28.85 -1.94
N PHE A 45 13.34 29.23 -0.71
CA PHE A 45 13.75 28.50 0.49
C PHE A 45 13.38 27.01 0.43
N PHE A 46 12.11 26.72 0.07
CA PHE A 46 11.63 25.34 -0.06
C PHE A 46 12.40 24.55 -1.12
N ASN A 47 12.64 25.16 -2.28
CA ASN A 47 13.40 24.51 -3.35
C ASN A 47 14.85 24.27 -2.97
N ASP A 48 15.49 25.19 -2.25
CA ASP A 48 16.87 25.02 -1.80
C ASP A 48 16.95 23.85 -0.81
N ILE A 49 16.16 23.89 0.27
CA ILE A 49 16.19 22.87 1.32
C ILE A 49 15.88 21.47 0.77
N PHE A 50 14.85 21.33 -0.07
CA PHE A 50 14.37 19.99 -0.44
C PHE A 50 14.83 19.50 -1.81
N ARG A 51 15.03 20.38 -2.80
CA ARG A 51 15.37 19.98 -4.18
C ARG A 51 16.84 20.16 -4.50
N LYS A 52 17.52 21.14 -3.89
CA LYS A 52 18.93 21.40 -4.12
C LYS A 52 19.79 20.60 -3.14
N TYR A 53 19.47 20.68 -1.85
CA TYR A 53 20.24 20.02 -0.78
C TYR A 53 19.60 18.69 -0.34
N GLY A 54 18.28 18.65 -0.23
CA GLY A 54 17.54 17.47 0.21
C GLY A 54 17.23 16.44 -0.88
N ALA A 55 16.29 15.56 -0.56
CA ALA A 55 15.82 14.51 -1.45
C ALA A 55 14.31 14.58 -1.68
N VAL A 56 13.88 14.23 -2.89
CA VAL A 56 12.46 14.23 -3.26
C VAL A 56 12.07 12.88 -3.84
N TYR A 57 11.04 12.26 -3.25
CA TYR A 57 10.52 10.96 -3.68
C TYR A 57 9.08 11.09 -4.12
N SER A 58 8.74 10.43 -5.24
CA SER A 58 7.37 10.18 -5.63
C SER A 58 6.96 8.80 -5.12
N ILE A 59 5.84 8.74 -4.41
CA ILE A 59 5.28 7.50 -3.88
C ILE A 59 3.92 7.29 -4.53
N ILE A 60 3.79 6.18 -5.25
CA ILE A 60 2.54 5.77 -5.87
C ILE A 60 1.86 4.77 -4.94
N PHE A 61 0.59 5.04 -4.61
CA PHE A 61 -0.23 4.08 -3.89
C PHE A 61 -1.00 3.20 -4.86
N ARG A 62 -1.16 1.94 -4.46
CA ARG A 62 -2.00 0.95 -5.12
C ARG A 62 -3.43 1.44 -5.28
N GLN A 63 -3.99 1.92 -4.17
CA GLN A 63 -5.35 2.40 -4.07
C GLN A 63 -5.29 3.87 -3.66
N GLY A 64 -6.20 4.68 -4.20
CA GLY A 64 -6.28 6.09 -3.90
C GLY A 64 -7.30 6.39 -2.80
N LEU A 65 -7.51 7.68 -2.57
CA LEU A 65 -8.48 8.20 -1.62
C LEU A 65 -9.93 7.81 -1.92
N ALA A 66 -10.26 7.33 -3.12
CA ALA A 66 -11.56 6.71 -3.40
C ALA A 66 -11.81 5.43 -2.59
N LYS A 67 -10.73 4.77 -2.15
CA LYS A 67 -10.78 3.45 -1.51
C LYS A 67 -10.35 3.51 -0.06
N THR A 68 -9.37 4.32 0.28
CA THR A 68 -8.88 4.41 1.65
C THR A 68 -8.06 5.67 1.88
N ASN A 69 -8.03 6.17 3.11
CA ASN A 69 -7.08 7.19 3.58
C ASN A 69 -5.98 6.63 4.48
N ILE A 70 -6.04 5.33 4.84
CA ILE A 70 -5.10 4.70 5.76
C ILE A 70 -3.68 4.65 5.20
N GLN A 71 -3.54 4.64 3.87
CA GLN A 71 -2.27 4.58 3.14
C GLN A 71 -1.27 5.66 3.56
N TYR A 72 -1.76 6.86 3.88
CA TYR A 72 -0.92 7.96 4.33
C TYR A 72 -0.44 7.79 5.75
N ALA A 73 -1.35 7.40 6.64
CA ALA A 73 -1.00 7.14 8.02
C ALA A 73 -0.05 5.93 8.13
N GLU A 74 -0.24 4.90 7.29
CA GLU A 74 0.71 3.80 7.12
C GLU A 74 2.09 4.31 6.69
N LEU A 75 2.17 5.11 5.61
CA LEU A 75 3.44 5.66 5.11
C LEU A 75 4.19 6.42 6.22
N PHE A 76 3.48 7.27 6.97
CA PHE A 76 4.08 8.05 8.05
C PHE A 76 4.55 7.20 9.22
N SER A 77 3.78 6.17 9.58
CA SER A 77 4.22 5.21 10.58
C SER A 77 5.47 4.46 10.10
N LEU A 78 5.47 3.96 8.86
CA LEU A 78 6.62 3.26 8.28
C LEU A 78 7.87 4.13 8.22
N LEU A 79 7.77 5.39 7.80
CA LEU A 79 8.89 6.34 7.84
C LEU A 79 9.40 6.51 9.27
N LYS A 80 8.53 6.79 10.25
CA LYS A 80 8.91 6.90 11.67
C LYS A 80 9.55 5.64 12.25
N ASN A 81 9.21 4.47 11.71
CA ASN A 81 9.62 3.16 12.21
C ASN A 81 10.87 2.60 11.53
N CYS A 82 11.13 3.02 10.30
CA CYS A 82 12.25 2.53 9.49
C CYS A 82 13.41 3.51 9.46
N LEU A 83 13.18 4.78 9.81
CA LEU A 83 14.24 5.77 9.94
C LEU A 83 15.20 5.43 11.09
N PRO A 84 16.49 5.79 10.97
CA PRO A 84 17.48 5.60 12.02
C PRO A 84 17.07 6.26 13.34
N GLU A 85 17.56 5.75 14.47
CA GLU A 85 17.28 6.30 15.81
C GLU A 85 17.76 7.76 15.98
N SER A 86 18.73 8.21 15.17
CA SER A 86 19.12 9.63 15.11
C SER A 86 17.96 10.55 14.69
N CYS A 87 16.93 10.00 14.04
CA CYS A 87 15.74 10.69 13.56
C CYS A 87 14.50 10.44 14.45
N THR A 88 14.66 10.37 15.78
CA THR A 88 13.59 10.00 16.72
C THR A 88 12.33 10.90 16.66
N SER A 89 12.44 12.14 16.18
CA SER A 89 11.37 13.14 16.23
C SER A 89 10.87 13.61 14.86
N VAL A 90 10.86 12.74 13.83
CA VAL A 90 10.36 13.16 12.51
C VAL A 90 8.90 13.56 12.56
N GLU A 91 8.65 14.79 12.13
CA GLU A 91 7.34 15.39 11.96
C GLU A 91 7.01 15.49 10.48
N PHE A 92 5.71 15.50 10.17
CA PHE A 92 5.21 15.66 8.81
C PHE A 92 4.41 16.95 8.71
N MET A 93 4.57 17.67 7.61
CA MET A 93 3.78 18.86 7.28
C MET A 93 3.36 18.84 5.82
N GLY A 94 2.15 19.32 5.51
CA GLY A 94 1.77 19.60 4.13
C GLY A 94 2.69 20.69 3.55
N ASP A 95 3.09 20.56 2.29
CA ASP A 95 3.97 21.51 1.59
C ASP A 95 3.55 22.98 1.74
N LYS A 96 2.27 23.29 1.53
CA LYS A 96 1.72 24.63 1.74
C LYS A 96 1.85 25.09 3.20
N GLY A 97 1.55 24.21 4.15
CA GLY A 97 1.68 24.51 5.57
C GLY A 97 3.13 24.79 5.97
N TYR A 98 4.08 24.05 5.38
CA TYR A 98 5.52 24.29 5.58
C TYR A 98 5.92 25.67 5.06
N ILE A 99 5.55 25.98 3.80
CA ILE A 99 5.84 27.25 3.14
C ILE A 99 5.22 28.42 3.91
N ASP A 100 3.97 28.31 4.33
CA ASP A 100 3.27 29.35 5.09
C ASP A 100 3.94 29.58 6.45
N LYS A 101 4.33 28.50 7.16
CA LYS A 101 4.99 28.58 8.47
C LYS A 101 6.37 29.23 8.37
N ILE A 102 7.21 28.80 7.42
CA ILE A 102 8.56 29.38 7.27
C ILE A 102 8.48 30.84 6.83
N ASN A 103 7.61 31.17 5.88
CA ASN A 103 7.44 32.55 5.44
C ASN A 103 6.95 33.45 6.57
N SER A 104 6.01 32.97 7.40
CA SER A 104 5.58 33.71 8.59
C SER A 104 6.73 33.95 9.57
N LEU A 105 7.58 32.95 9.82
CA LEU A 105 8.74 33.11 10.71
C LEU A 105 9.76 34.10 10.13
N ILE A 106 10.06 34.01 8.83
CA ILE A 106 10.97 34.93 8.15
C ILE A 106 10.41 36.36 8.16
N GLU A 107 9.13 36.55 7.81
CA GLU A 107 8.48 37.87 7.82
C GLU A 107 8.45 38.48 9.22
N CYS A 108 8.25 37.68 10.27
CA CYS A 108 8.33 38.15 11.66
C CYS A 108 9.76 38.54 12.07
N PHE A 109 10.77 37.74 11.69
CA PHE A 109 12.16 37.95 12.12
C PHE A 109 12.89 39.03 11.33
N PHE A 110 12.56 39.15 10.05
CA PHE A 110 13.05 40.12 9.07
C PHE A 110 11.93 41.09 8.68
N ASN A 111 11.35 41.74 9.68
CA ASN A 111 10.23 42.65 9.48
C ASN A 111 10.59 43.86 8.58
N ASP A 112 9.56 44.57 8.13
CA ASP A 112 9.70 45.70 7.20
C ASP A 112 10.65 46.81 7.69
N ASN A 113 10.70 47.04 9.01
CA ASN A 113 11.59 48.04 9.61
C ASN A 113 13.05 47.62 9.47
N TYR A 114 13.35 46.34 9.77
CA TYR A 114 14.69 45.79 9.62
C TYR A 114 15.14 45.81 8.16
N ILE A 115 14.31 45.32 7.24
CA ILE A 115 14.61 45.31 5.80
C ILE A 115 14.84 46.73 5.28
N SER A 116 14.03 47.70 5.69
CA SER A 116 14.19 49.10 5.27
C SER A 116 15.50 49.71 5.78
N ASN A 117 15.86 49.46 7.04
CA ASN A 117 17.13 49.91 7.63
C ASN A 117 18.33 49.28 6.89
N ILE A 118 18.30 47.97 6.65
CA ILE A 118 19.35 47.26 5.91
C ILE A 118 19.49 47.76 4.47
N ILE A 119 18.38 48.08 3.79
CA ILE A 119 18.42 48.67 2.45
C ILE A 119 19.09 50.05 2.46
N GLU A 120 18.82 50.86 3.48
CA GLU A 120 19.46 52.16 3.65
C GLU A 120 20.97 52.00 3.83
N ILE A 121 21.40 51.09 4.70
CA ILE A 121 22.83 50.76 4.92
C ILE A 121 23.49 50.29 3.63
N ARG A 122 22.83 49.43 2.85
CA ARG A 122 23.33 48.94 1.55
C ARG A 122 23.71 50.07 0.59
N SER A 123 23.05 51.23 0.69
CA SER A 123 23.30 52.35 -0.22
C SER A 123 24.63 53.09 0.04
N TYR A 124 25.18 53.00 1.26
CA TYR A 124 26.40 53.72 1.65
C TYR A 124 27.51 52.84 2.24
N ASP A 125 27.22 51.63 2.74
CA ASP A 125 28.20 50.70 3.29
C ASP A 125 27.82 49.24 3.00
N HIS A 126 28.32 48.72 1.87
CA HIS A 126 28.05 47.35 1.44
C HIS A 126 28.66 46.29 2.38
N LYS A 127 29.79 46.60 3.04
CA LYS A 127 30.46 45.66 3.94
C LYS A 127 29.62 45.48 5.20
N LYS A 128 29.22 46.58 5.84
CA LYS A 128 28.35 46.58 7.01
C LYS A 128 26.99 45.97 6.72
N PHE A 129 26.42 46.23 5.53
CA PHE A 129 25.20 45.57 5.07
C PHE A 129 25.33 44.03 5.12
N LYS A 130 26.42 43.49 4.58
CA LYS A 130 26.65 42.04 4.55
C LYS A 130 26.85 41.47 5.95
N GLU A 131 27.65 42.15 6.79
CA GLU A 131 27.91 41.72 8.17
C GLU A 131 26.62 41.67 9.01
N MET A 132 25.80 42.73 8.98
CA MET A 132 24.53 42.77 9.72
C MET A 132 23.53 41.73 9.22
N LEU A 133 23.46 41.54 7.89
CA LEU A 133 22.58 40.54 7.30
C LEU A 133 23.02 39.12 7.71
N ASP A 134 24.31 38.82 7.61
CA ASP A 134 24.87 37.52 7.98
C ASP A 134 24.68 37.24 9.49
N GLU A 135 24.97 38.20 10.38
CA GLU A 135 24.74 38.07 11.82
C GLU A 135 23.27 37.70 12.13
N ARG A 136 22.32 38.39 11.47
CA ARG A 136 20.89 38.13 11.68
C ARG A 136 20.44 36.79 11.11
N ILE A 137 20.99 36.36 9.97
CA ILE A 137 20.71 35.05 9.39
C ILE A 137 21.23 33.95 10.31
N THR A 138 22.45 34.09 10.84
CA THR A 138 23.01 33.14 11.81
C THR A 138 22.12 33.06 13.05
N ALA A 139 21.70 34.20 13.61
CA ALA A 139 20.78 34.21 14.75
C ALA A 139 19.42 33.53 14.44
N PHE A 140 18.85 33.76 13.26
CA PHE A 140 17.62 33.07 12.83
C PHE A 140 17.84 31.55 12.74
N SER A 141 18.97 31.14 12.14
CA SER A 141 19.31 29.74 11.94
C SER A 141 19.52 29.02 13.27
N GLU A 142 20.25 29.62 14.22
CA GLU A 142 20.44 29.08 15.56
C GLU A 142 19.11 28.85 16.30
N LEU A 143 18.13 29.73 16.10
CA LEU A 143 16.82 29.64 16.74
C LEU A 143 15.90 28.59 16.09
N TYR A 144 15.93 28.46 14.77
CA TYR A 144 14.90 27.73 14.03
C TYR A 144 15.38 26.51 13.25
N SER A 145 16.68 26.34 12.96
CA SER A 145 17.17 25.24 12.13
C SER A 145 16.80 23.86 12.71
N SER A 146 16.86 23.71 14.03
CA SER A 146 16.50 22.48 14.75
C SER A 146 15.03 22.11 14.59
N LEU A 147 14.13 23.09 14.45
CA LEU A 147 12.70 22.86 14.23
C LEU A 147 12.41 22.28 12.85
N PHE A 148 13.21 22.65 11.84
CA PHE A 148 13.02 22.24 10.46
C PHE A 148 13.86 21.01 10.07
N LYS A 149 14.92 20.72 10.83
CA LYS A 149 15.85 19.60 10.58
C LYS A 149 15.13 18.26 10.43
N ASN A 150 14.10 18.04 11.25
CA ASN A 150 13.33 16.79 11.29
C ASN A 150 11.93 16.92 10.66
N LEU A 151 11.67 18.00 9.90
CA LEU A 151 10.35 18.26 9.34
C LEU A 151 10.28 17.81 7.87
N VAL A 152 9.55 16.73 7.64
CA VAL A 152 9.29 16.20 6.30
C VAL A 152 8.09 16.89 5.70
N SER A 153 8.28 17.49 4.52
CA SER A 153 7.19 18.09 3.77
C SER A 153 6.53 17.07 2.84
N VAL A 154 5.21 17.13 2.70
CA VAL A 154 4.42 16.18 1.91
C VAL A 154 3.43 16.92 1.02
N THR A 155 3.45 16.67 -0.28
CA THR A 155 2.35 17.04 -1.17
C THR A 155 1.40 15.84 -1.32
N PHE A 156 0.18 16.00 -0.85
CA PHE A 156 -0.86 14.97 -0.93
C PHE A 156 -1.61 15.02 -2.26
N LEU A 157 -1.67 13.89 -2.96
CA LEU A 157 -2.45 13.72 -4.18
C LEU A 157 -3.49 12.60 -4.01
N TYR A 158 -4.25 12.27 -5.04
CA TYR A 158 -5.38 11.36 -4.90
C TYR A 158 -4.95 9.89 -4.82
N ASN A 159 -3.96 9.50 -5.62
CA ASN A 159 -3.40 8.15 -5.72
C ASN A 159 -1.89 8.10 -5.43
N SER A 160 -1.28 9.24 -5.11
CA SER A 160 0.16 9.36 -4.89
C SER A 160 0.48 10.46 -3.88
N CYS A 161 1.75 10.57 -3.49
CA CYS A 161 2.26 11.76 -2.84
C CYS A 161 3.71 12.03 -3.19
N ILE A 162 4.13 13.26 -2.92
CA ILE A 162 5.51 13.69 -3.06
C ILE A 162 6.08 13.95 -1.66
N LEU A 163 7.13 13.21 -1.33
CA LEU A 163 7.85 13.30 -0.07
C LEU A 163 9.09 14.17 -0.26
N PHE A 164 9.22 15.22 0.54
CA PHE A 164 10.35 16.13 0.54
C PHE A 164 11.11 15.97 1.85
N LEU A 165 12.32 15.43 1.75
CA LEU A 165 13.20 15.17 2.88
C LEU A 165 14.28 16.24 2.94
N PRO A 166 14.50 16.90 4.09
CA PRO A 166 15.66 17.76 4.26
C PRO A 166 16.93 16.88 4.24
N SER A 167 18.07 17.46 3.87
CA SER A 167 19.38 16.77 3.85
C SER A 167 19.78 16.17 5.20
N ALA A 168 19.24 16.72 6.29
CA ALA A 168 19.43 16.17 7.63
C ALA A 168 18.76 14.81 7.87
N ILE A 169 17.78 14.42 7.05
CA ILE A 169 17.16 13.10 7.09
C ILE A 169 17.70 12.29 5.92
N GLU A 170 18.79 11.60 6.17
CA GLU A 170 19.38 10.67 5.19
C GLU A 170 18.57 9.37 5.18
N ILE A 171 17.96 9.06 4.04
CA ILE A 171 17.30 7.78 3.79
C ILE A 171 17.99 7.10 2.62
N ASP A 172 18.62 5.98 2.91
CA ASP A 172 19.22 5.15 1.88
C ASP A 172 18.15 4.37 1.08
N ASP A 173 18.55 3.89 -0.09
CA ASP A 173 17.65 3.11 -0.96
C ASP A 173 17.20 1.80 -0.27
N LEU A 174 18.00 1.29 0.67
CA LEU A 174 17.66 0.13 1.51
C LEU A 174 16.43 0.39 2.38
N THR A 175 16.41 1.51 3.10
CA THR A 175 15.33 1.90 3.98
C THR A 175 14.06 2.15 3.18
N MET A 176 14.16 2.76 1.99
CA MET A 176 13.02 2.89 1.08
C MET A 176 12.50 1.54 0.59
N LYS A 177 13.39 0.59 0.26
CA LYS A 177 13.00 -0.78 -0.11
C LYS A 177 12.25 -1.47 1.04
N LYS A 178 12.73 -1.32 2.28
CA LYS A 178 12.07 -1.84 3.49
C LYS A 178 10.68 -1.24 3.70
N ILE A 179 10.53 0.08 3.55
CA ILE A 179 9.23 0.78 3.65
C ILE A 179 8.26 0.21 2.61
N CYS A 180 8.68 0.09 1.35
CA CYS A 180 7.84 -0.44 0.28
C CYS A 180 7.43 -1.90 0.55
N ALA A 181 8.37 -2.76 0.96
CA ALA A 181 8.12 -4.18 1.20
C ALA A 181 7.17 -4.45 2.40
N LEU A 182 7.22 -3.61 3.44
CA LEU A 182 6.35 -3.71 4.60
C LEU A 182 4.94 -3.14 4.34
N SER A 183 4.83 -2.19 3.41
CA SER A 183 3.57 -1.50 3.15
C SER A 183 2.52 -2.39 2.49
N GLY A 184 1.26 -2.16 2.88
CA GLY A 184 0.08 -2.65 2.21
C GLY A 184 -0.34 -1.81 1.01
N TYR A 185 -0.16 -0.49 1.04
CA TYR A 185 -0.70 0.40 -0.01
C TYR A 185 0.34 1.03 -0.92
N ILE A 186 1.63 1.05 -0.59
CA ILE A 186 2.66 1.58 -1.49
C ILE A 186 2.84 0.59 -2.65
N HIS A 187 2.55 1.04 -3.86
CA HIS A 187 2.81 0.31 -5.09
C HIS A 187 4.26 0.47 -5.52
N SER A 188 4.75 1.71 -5.57
CA SER A 188 6.11 2.00 -5.99
C SER A 188 6.64 3.28 -5.39
N ILE A 189 7.97 3.34 -5.27
CA ILE A 189 8.72 4.50 -4.80
C ILE A 189 9.77 4.81 -5.86
N GLY A 190 10.00 6.10 -6.09
CA GLY A 190 11.09 6.51 -6.95
C GLY A 190 11.53 7.96 -6.75
N ARG A 191 12.68 8.33 -7.31
CA ARG A 191 13.21 9.69 -7.20
C ARG A 191 12.38 10.62 -8.09
N SER A 192 11.88 11.70 -7.53
CA SER A 192 11.05 12.66 -8.27
C SER A 192 11.92 13.47 -9.23
N ILE A 193 11.68 13.31 -10.53
CA ILE A 193 12.37 14.10 -11.58
C ILE A 193 11.61 15.40 -11.83
N PHE A 194 10.29 15.30 -11.96
CA PHE A 194 9.42 16.40 -12.34
C PHE A 194 8.05 16.25 -11.69
N VAL A 195 7.60 17.29 -10.99
CA VAL A 195 6.21 17.36 -10.51
C VAL A 195 5.73 18.79 -10.65
N ARG A 196 4.70 19.01 -11.46
CA ARG A 196 4.10 20.33 -11.67
C ARG A 196 2.61 20.23 -11.96
N ASN A 197 1.88 21.23 -11.47
CA ASN A 197 0.48 21.44 -11.84
C ASN A 197 0.40 21.68 -13.35
N LEU A 198 -0.50 20.98 -14.04
CA LEU A 198 -0.67 21.02 -15.51
C LEU A 198 -0.82 22.44 -16.07
N ASN A 199 -1.44 23.35 -15.33
CA ASN A 199 -1.64 24.73 -15.76
C ASN A 199 -0.34 25.55 -15.81
N ASN A 200 0.74 25.05 -15.18
CA ASN A 200 2.01 25.74 -15.03
C ASN A 200 3.18 24.96 -15.67
N VAL A 201 2.90 23.99 -16.54
CA VAL A 201 3.93 23.13 -17.15
C VAL A 201 4.44 23.74 -18.46
N ASN A 202 5.74 23.63 -18.68
CA ASN A 202 6.42 24.00 -19.92
C ASN A 202 7.46 22.92 -20.28
N GLU A 203 7.62 22.69 -21.58
CA GLU A 203 8.45 21.66 -22.21
C GLU A 203 9.94 21.86 -21.99
N ASP A 204 10.43 23.07 -22.15
CA ASP A 204 11.84 23.39 -21.92
C ASP A 204 12.22 23.12 -20.46
N PHE A 205 11.34 23.49 -19.54
CA PHE A 205 11.55 23.22 -18.12
C PHE A 205 11.53 21.71 -17.83
N PHE A 206 10.62 20.95 -18.44
CA PHE A 206 10.59 19.49 -18.32
C PHE A 206 11.89 18.85 -18.86
N TYR A 207 12.31 19.19 -20.08
CA TYR A 207 13.55 18.68 -20.67
C TYR A 207 14.76 19.03 -19.83
N SER A 208 14.83 20.25 -19.29
CA SER A 208 15.94 20.67 -18.42
C SER A 208 16.05 19.79 -17.17
N LYS A 209 14.93 19.42 -16.57
CA LYS A 209 14.89 18.55 -15.39
C LYS A 209 15.27 17.12 -15.73
N LEU A 210 14.77 16.61 -16.86
CA LEU A 210 15.14 15.28 -17.34
C LEU A 210 16.64 15.19 -17.66
N ARG A 211 17.23 16.16 -18.38
CA ARG A 211 18.69 16.19 -18.64
C ARG A 211 19.50 16.28 -17.36
N THR A 212 19.09 17.13 -16.41
CA THR A 212 19.77 17.23 -15.11
C THR A 212 19.77 15.89 -14.39
N TYR A 213 18.63 15.19 -14.41
CA TYR A 213 18.50 13.88 -13.80
C TYR A 213 19.44 12.84 -14.44
N LEU A 214 19.43 12.74 -15.77
CA LEU A 214 20.27 11.80 -16.50
C LEU A 214 21.75 12.11 -16.32
N LYS A 215 22.13 13.39 -16.27
CA LYS A 215 23.49 13.83 -15.98
C LYS A 215 23.95 13.36 -14.59
N ASN A 216 23.06 13.32 -13.61
CA ASN A 216 23.40 12.84 -12.28
C ASN A 216 23.61 11.31 -12.24
N ILE A 217 22.94 10.55 -13.12
CA ILE A 217 23.10 9.09 -13.20
C ILE A 217 24.33 8.70 -14.02
N TYR A 218 24.49 9.29 -15.19
CA TYR A 218 25.51 8.91 -16.18
C TYR A 218 26.75 9.81 -16.15
N GLY A 219 26.76 10.88 -15.34
CA GLY A 219 27.82 11.88 -15.35
C GLY A 219 27.79 12.73 -16.62
N ASN A 220 28.86 12.71 -17.41
CA ASN A 220 28.92 13.50 -18.65
C ASN A 220 28.14 12.79 -19.77
N LEU A 221 26.95 13.33 -20.10
CA LEU A 221 26.07 12.81 -21.15
C LEU A 221 26.74 12.70 -22.54
N ASN A 222 27.81 13.46 -22.80
CA ASN A 222 28.53 13.40 -24.07
C ASN A 222 29.52 12.21 -24.16
N ASN A 223 29.84 11.57 -23.03
CA ASN A 223 30.84 10.49 -22.95
C ASN A 223 30.22 9.10 -22.77
N ILE A 224 28.89 8.99 -22.87
CA ILE A 224 28.17 7.72 -22.71
C ILE A 224 28.51 6.83 -23.91
N GLN A 225 29.07 5.65 -23.62
CA GLN A 225 29.40 4.67 -24.66
C GLN A 225 28.11 4.05 -25.22
N GLU A 226 28.08 3.69 -26.51
CA GLU A 226 26.90 3.06 -27.14
C GLU A 226 26.47 1.74 -26.47
N LYS A 227 27.36 1.12 -25.68
CA LYS A 227 27.11 -0.13 -24.96
C LYS A 227 26.50 0.04 -23.56
N GLU A 228 26.34 1.28 -23.07
CA GLU A 228 25.69 1.48 -21.77
C GLU A 228 24.19 1.24 -21.85
N GLU A 229 23.66 0.51 -20.86
CA GLU A 229 22.23 0.23 -20.78
C GLU A 229 21.42 1.52 -20.62
N LYS A 230 20.33 1.63 -21.39
CA LYS A 230 19.43 2.77 -21.38
C LYS A 230 18.40 2.64 -20.27
N ILE A 231 17.92 3.78 -19.74
CA ILE A 231 16.79 3.80 -18.82
C ILE A 231 15.48 3.75 -19.61
N ARG A 232 14.56 2.91 -19.17
CA ARG A 232 13.23 2.84 -19.78
C ARG A 232 12.40 4.06 -19.39
N PHE A 233 11.76 4.71 -20.35
CA PHE A 233 10.78 5.77 -20.12
C PHE A 233 9.39 5.29 -20.54
N ILE A 234 8.46 5.24 -19.60
CA ILE A 234 7.09 4.76 -19.82
C ILE A 234 6.09 5.89 -19.55
N PRO A 235 5.38 6.39 -20.59
CA PRO A 235 4.18 7.18 -20.37
C PRO A 235 3.07 6.24 -19.87
N PHE A 236 2.48 6.55 -18.71
CA PHE A 236 1.36 5.80 -18.16
C PHE A 236 0.06 6.26 -18.85
N ALA A 237 -0.06 5.90 -20.13
CA ALA A 237 -1.07 6.38 -21.05
C ALA A 237 -2.23 5.39 -21.21
N TYR A 238 -3.47 5.84 -21.40
CA TYR A 238 -4.59 4.93 -21.68
C TYR A 238 -4.38 4.13 -22.96
N GLU A 239 -3.77 4.76 -23.96
CA GLU A 239 -3.54 4.21 -25.29
C GLU A 239 -2.63 2.97 -25.28
N ASP A 240 -1.80 2.81 -24.23
CA ASP A 240 -0.88 1.68 -24.08
C ASP A 240 -1.50 0.46 -23.39
N PHE A 241 -2.72 0.58 -22.85
CA PHE A 241 -3.42 -0.54 -22.20
C PHE A 241 -4.46 -1.11 -23.16
N LEU A 242 -4.15 -2.26 -23.74
CA LEU A 242 -5.13 -3.06 -24.50
C LEU A 242 -6.30 -3.47 -23.59
N ASP A 243 -7.51 -3.55 -24.13
CA ASP A 243 -8.75 -3.89 -23.42
C ASP A 243 -8.83 -5.35 -22.90
N ASP A 244 -7.72 -6.09 -22.97
CA ASP A 244 -7.64 -7.49 -22.55
C ASP A 244 -7.99 -7.68 -21.06
N GLU A 245 -8.61 -8.81 -20.71
CA GLU A 245 -8.96 -9.14 -19.31
C GLU A 245 -7.75 -9.12 -18.34
N LEU A 246 -6.52 -9.16 -18.86
CA LEU A 246 -5.28 -8.96 -18.11
C LEU A 246 -5.06 -7.49 -17.70
N SER A 247 -5.42 -6.51 -18.53
CA SER A 247 -5.26 -5.08 -18.23
C SER A 247 -6.23 -4.58 -17.14
N LYS A 248 -7.41 -5.21 -17.00
CA LYS A 248 -8.38 -4.96 -15.90
C LYS A 248 -7.77 -5.14 -14.51
N SER A 249 -6.64 -5.83 -14.40
CA SER A 249 -5.93 -6.00 -13.13
C SER A 249 -5.11 -4.81 -12.67
N HIS A 250 -4.89 -3.80 -13.52
CA HIS A 250 -4.32 -2.51 -13.14
C HIS A 250 -5.39 -1.45 -12.85
N SER A 251 -6.66 -1.85 -12.73
CA SER A 251 -7.78 -0.93 -12.40
C SER A 251 -7.52 -0.05 -11.18
N GLU A 252 -6.65 -0.50 -10.28
CA GLU A 252 -6.29 0.23 -9.07
C GLU A 252 -5.40 1.46 -9.36
N LEU A 253 -4.57 1.40 -10.41
CA LEU A 253 -3.71 2.51 -10.88
C LEU A 253 -4.31 3.31 -12.04
N ASP A 254 -5.45 2.90 -12.60
CA ASP A 254 -6.09 3.58 -13.74
C ASP A 254 -6.33 5.07 -13.50
N ALA A 255 -6.50 5.46 -12.23
CA ALA A 255 -6.64 6.85 -11.82
C ALA A 255 -5.42 7.73 -12.17
N LEU A 256 -4.26 7.12 -12.40
CA LEU A 256 -3.00 7.79 -12.73
C LEU A 256 -2.75 7.92 -14.25
N LYS A 257 -3.60 7.26 -15.06
CA LYS A 257 -3.47 7.28 -16.51
C LYS A 257 -3.88 8.63 -17.08
N PHE A 258 -3.28 8.99 -18.21
CA PHE A 258 -3.69 10.14 -19.00
C PHE A 258 -3.84 9.76 -20.47
N HIS A 259 -4.53 10.61 -21.24
CA HIS A 259 -4.65 10.46 -22.69
C HIS A 259 -3.51 11.22 -23.36
N MET A 260 -2.61 10.55 -24.06
CA MET A 260 -1.44 11.19 -24.67
C MET A 260 -1.81 12.28 -25.68
N GLU A 261 -2.86 12.06 -26.47
CA GLU A 261 -3.28 13.01 -27.51
C GLU A 261 -3.99 14.26 -26.97
N LYS A 262 -4.54 14.17 -25.74
CA LYS A 262 -5.31 15.25 -25.12
C LYS A 262 -4.50 16.05 -24.11
N LEU A 263 -3.38 15.51 -23.66
CA LEU A 263 -2.53 16.16 -22.67
C LEU A 263 -1.45 16.99 -23.36
N TYR A 264 -1.33 18.23 -22.92
CA TYR A 264 -0.33 19.17 -23.42
C TYR A 264 0.66 19.52 -22.32
N LEU A 265 1.87 19.78 -22.77
CA LEU A 265 2.99 20.21 -21.95
C LEU A 265 3.50 21.51 -22.56
N GLY A 266 3.05 22.63 -21.99
CA GLY A 266 3.15 23.94 -22.61
C GLY A 266 2.38 23.99 -23.94
N LYS A 267 3.09 24.14 -25.06
CA LYS A 267 2.45 24.21 -26.39
C LYS A 267 2.41 22.88 -27.12
N LYS A 268 3.19 21.88 -26.66
CA LYS A 268 3.34 20.59 -27.33
C LYS A 268 2.41 19.54 -26.74
N ARG A 269 1.94 18.62 -27.56
CA ARG A 269 1.26 17.40 -27.09
C ARG A 269 2.28 16.46 -26.45
N ILE A 270 1.84 15.60 -25.54
CA ILE A 270 2.73 14.60 -24.96
C ILE A 270 3.35 13.69 -26.04
N THR A 271 2.59 13.32 -27.08
CA THR A 271 3.13 12.55 -28.21
C THR A 271 4.33 13.24 -28.87
N GLU A 272 4.22 14.55 -29.11
CA GLU A 272 5.31 15.37 -29.67
C GLU A 272 6.50 15.46 -28.70
N VAL A 273 6.24 15.55 -27.39
CA VAL A 273 7.28 15.55 -26.36
C VAL A 273 8.03 14.22 -26.34
N LEU A 274 7.34 13.09 -26.48
CA LEU A 274 7.98 11.78 -26.55
C LEU A 274 8.80 11.62 -27.84
N GLU A 275 8.29 12.10 -28.98
CA GLU A 275 9.06 12.13 -30.22
C GLU A 275 10.31 12.99 -30.12
N ASP A 276 10.25 14.14 -29.45
CA ASP A 276 11.42 14.98 -29.18
C ASP A 276 12.47 14.23 -28.34
N ILE A 277 12.04 13.46 -27.34
CA ILE A 277 12.93 12.62 -26.52
C ILE A 277 13.62 11.55 -27.37
N GLU A 278 12.91 10.91 -28.29
CA GLU A 278 13.48 9.89 -29.17
C GLU A 278 14.42 10.46 -30.25
N LYS A 279 14.15 11.70 -30.71
CA LYS A 279 14.94 12.39 -31.74
C LYS A 279 16.17 13.11 -31.19
N ASP A 280 16.15 13.51 -29.91
CA ASP A 280 17.28 14.19 -29.28
C ASP A 280 18.47 13.25 -29.05
N GLU A 281 19.65 13.62 -29.56
CA GLU A 281 20.85 12.78 -29.51
C GLU A 281 21.31 12.40 -28.10
N GLN A 282 21.10 13.26 -27.09
CA GLN A 282 21.48 12.92 -25.71
C GLN A 282 20.46 11.98 -25.08
N PHE A 283 19.18 12.23 -25.28
CA PHE A 283 18.12 11.37 -24.75
C PHE A 283 18.11 10.00 -25.44
N LYS A 284 18.27 9.93 -26.75
CA LYS A 284 18.33 8.65 -27.50
C LYS A 284 19.45 7.73 -27.02
N LYS A 285 20.56 8.27 -26.52
CA LYS A 285 21.67 7.51 -25.93
C LYS A 285 21.39 7.00 -24.52
N THR A 286 20.51 7.67 -23.77
CA THR A 286 20.29 7.41 -22.33
C THR A 286 18.93 6.82 -22.00
N ILE A 287 17.93 7.03 -22.85
CA ILE A 287 16.54 6.69 -22.64
C ILE A 287 16.04 5.83 -23.81
N LYS A 288 15.21 4.84 -23.47
CA LYS A 288 14.36 4.13 -24.41
C LYS A 288 12.90 4.33 -24.04
N VAL A 289 12.15 5.04 -24.88
CA VAL A 289 10.70 5.20 -24.71
C VAL A 289 10.03 3.86 -25.04
N GLY A 290 9.05 3.46 -24.24
CA GLY A 290 8.32 2.21 -24.46
C GLY A 290 6.98 2.17 -23.73
N THR A 291 6.19 1.14 -24.03
CA THR A 291 4.89 0.88 -23.37
C THR A 291 5.08 0.03 -22.12
N PRO A 292 4.09 -0.13 -21.22
CA PRO A 292 4.17 -1.05 -20.09
C PRO A 292 4.33 -2.54 -20.47
N TYR A 293 3.93 -2.93 -21.70
CA TYR A 293 3.82 -4.34 -22.11
C TYR A 293 4.87 -4.80 -23.12
N ASN A 294 5.58 -3.88 -23.79
CA ASN A 294 6.66 -4.29 -24.69
C ASN A 294 7.76 -4.98 -23.86
N GLY A 295 8.17 -6.18 -24.29
CA GLY A 295 9.22 -6.95 -23.65
C GLY A 295 10.50 -6.13 -23.47
N VAL A 296 11.26 -6.46 -22.43
CA VAL A 296 12.56 -5.83 -22.19
C VAL A 296 13.51 -6.33 -23.27
N ASP A 297 13.73 -5.55 -24.32
CA ASP A 297 14.88 -5.77 -25.20
C ASP A 297 16.17 -5.63 -24.36
N GLY A 298 17.20 -6.43 -24.64
CA GLY A 298 18.38 -6.62 -23.78
C GLY A 298 19.28 -5.41 -23.47
N ASP A 299 18.94 -4.21 -23.97
CA ASP A 299 19.74 -2.98 -23.80
C ASP A 299 19.17 -2.00 -22.74
N VAL A 300 18.34 -2.49 -21.82
CA VAL A 300 17.60 -1.64 -20.86
C VAL A 300 17.90 -2.02 -19.42
N LYS A 301 18.24 -1.01 -18.59
CA LYS A 301 18.41 -1.17 -17.14
C LYS A 301 17.10 -1.69 -16.53
N GLN A 302 17.14 -2.88 -15.93
CA GLN A 302 15.95 -3.49 -15.33
C GLN A 302 15.57 -2.85 -13.98
N GLU A 303 16.52 -2.23 -13.29
CA GLU A 303 16.34 -1.68 -11.95
C GLU A 303 15.70 -0.28 -11.95
N HIS A 304 15.77 0.44 -13.07
CA HIS A 304 15.35 1.83 -13.19
C HIS A 304 14.35 2.01 -14.32
N CYS A 305 13.21 2.62 -14.01
CA CYS A 305 12.21 2.96 -14.99
C CYS A 305 11.62 4.34 -14.71
N ILE A 306 11.80 5.26 -15.64
CA ILE A 306 11.17 6.58 -15.58
C ILE A 306 9.70 6.41 -15.95
N TRP A 307 8.81 6.71 -15.02
CA TRP A 307 7.37 6.73 -15.23
C TRP A 307 6.90 8.16 -15.34
N MET A 308 6.08 8.43 -16.35
CA MET A 308 5.31 9.66 -16.45
C MET A 308 3.83 9.34 -16.22
N CYS A 309 3.20 9.94 -15.22
CA CYS A 309 1.80 9.74 -14.89
C CYS A 309 1.14 11.04 -14.44
N MET A 310 -0.18 11.02 -14.25
CA MET A 310 -0.96 12.19 -13.87
C MET A 310 -1.77 11.91 -12.61
N ASP A 311 -1.77 12.82 -11.65
CA ASP A 311 -2.64 12.72 -10.47
C ASP A 311 -3.31 14.09 -10.21
N CYS A 312 -4.10 14.21 -9.17
CA CYS A 312 -4.76 15.45 -8.77
C CYS A 312 -4.73 15.64 -7.26
N THR A 313 -4.87 16.87 -6.79
CA THR A 313 -5.08 17.10 -5.36
C THR A 313 -6.46 16.56 -4.94
N PRO A 314 -6.63 16.10 -3.71
CA PRO A 314 -7.95 15.77 -3.20
C PRO A 314 -8.73 17.03 -2.79
N GLU A 315 -10.03 17.03 -3.02
CA GLU A 315 -10.99 18.04 -2.56
C GLU A 315 -12.04 17.38 -1.65
N TYR A 316 -12.62 18.16 -0.74
CA TYR A 316 -13.77 17.71 0.05
C TYR A 316 -15.03 18.44 -0.38
N ASN A 317 -16.08 17.66 -0.64
CA ASN A 317 -17.42 18.18 -0.56
C ASN A 317 -17.77 18.24 0.92
N ILE A 318 -17.63 19.40 1.54
CA ILE A 318 -18.16 19.62 2.89
C ILE A 318 -19.68 19.68 2.71
N ASN A 319 -20.37 18.58 3.02
CA ASN A 319 -21.82 18.60 3.13
C ASN A 319 -22.17 19.43 4.38
N GLN A 320 -22.50 20.70 4.16
CA GLN A 320 -22.76 21.69 5.22
C GLN A 320 -23.87 21.24 6.19
N SER A 321 -24.74 20.32 5.76
CA SER A 321 -25.89 19.85 6.55
C SER A 321 -25.54 18.77 7.59
N THR A 322 -24.50 17.96 7.37
CA THR A 322 -24.20 16.80 8.25
C THR A 322 -22.90 16.95 9.03
N ASN A 323 -22.01 17.87 8.66
CA ASN A 323 -20.62 17.94 9.17
C ASN A 323 -19.85 16.60 9.06
N ILE A 324 -20.37 15.64 8.31
CA ILE A 324 -19.70 14.37 8.01
C ILE A 324 -18.80 14.64 6.82
N VAL A 325 -17.51 14.38 7.00
CA VAL A 325 -16.53 14.52 5.92
C VAL A 325 -16.73 13.35 4.96
N ASP A 326 -17.29 13.64 3.78
CA ASP A 326 -17.46 12.67 2.70
C ASP A 326 -16.11 12.11 2.22
N THR A 327 -16.16 10.96 1.54
CA THR A 327 -14.99 10.42 0.83
C THR A 327 -14.39 11.51 -0.07
N PRO A 328 -13.06 11.75 -0.02
CA PRO A 328 -12.42 12.77 -0.84
C PRO A 328 -12.73 12.58 -2.34
N VAL A 329 -12.97 13.69 -3.02
CA VAL A 329 -13.20 13.75 -4.45
C VAL A 329 -11.96 14.27 -5.18
N LYS A 330 -11.85 13.96 -6.47
CA LYS A 330 -10.74 14.44 -7.30
C LYS A 330 -10.95 15.93 -7.62
N SER A 331 -9.93 16.75 -7.33
CA SER A 331 -9.93 18.16 -7.74
C SER A 331 -9.74 18.34 -9.24
N LYS A 332 -9.97 19.56 -9.72
CA LYS A 332 -9.55 19.99 -11.06
C LYS A 332 -8.04 20.26 -11.16
N ASN A 333 -7.35 20.40 -10.03
CA ASN A 333 -5.92 20.67 -9.98
C ASN A 333 -5.12 19.40 -10.23
N LYS A 334 -4.81 19.17 -11.50
CA LYS A 334 -4.05 18.02 -11.97
C LYS A 334 -2.55 18.32 -12.00
N TYR A 335 -1.76 17.30 -11.71
CA TYR A 335 -0.31 17.34 -11.67
C TYR A 335 0.25 16.29 -12.61
N LEU A 336 1.23 16.69 -13.41
CA LEU A 336 2.10 15.75 -14.13
C LEU A 336 3.23 15.35 -13.20
N ILE A 337 3.44 14.04 -13.06
CA ILE A 337 4.47 13.43 -12.24
C ILE A 337 5.37 12.62 -13.18
N CYS A 338 6.66 12.93 -13.17
CA CYS A 338 7.70 12.13 -13.80
C CYS A 338 8.71 11.75 -12.72
N TYR A 339 8.96 10.46 -12.56
CA TYR A 339 9.83 9.96 -11.49
C TYR A 339 10.53 8.67 -11.94
N ASP A 340 11.75 8.46 -11.43
CA ASP A 340 12.48 7.22 -11.67
C ASP A 340 12.09 6.18 -10.63
N GLN A 341 11.23 5.25 -11.02
CA GLN A 341 10.85 4.10 -10.24
C GLN A 341 12.05 3.16 -10.11
N PHE A 342 12.63 3.10 -8.91
CA PHE A 342 13.66 2.14 -8.55
C PHE A 342 13.17 1.08 -7.55
N ILE A 343 11.92 1.19 -7.08
CA ILE A 343 11.28 0.21 -6.20
C ILE A 343 9.82 0.00 -6.63
N CYS A 344 9.44 -1.27 -6.77
CA CYS A 344 8.06 -1.72 -6.94
C CYS A 344 7.74 -2.78 -5.90
N ASN A 345 6.55 -2.70 -5.31
CA ASN A 345 6.10 -3.63 -4.28
C ASN A 345 5.72 -4.97 -4.91
N LYS A 346 6.64 -5.93 -4.80
CA LYS A 346 6.45 -7.32 -5.25
C LYS A 346 6.12 -8.27 -4.10
N ASN A 347 5.70 -7.75 -2.93
CA ASN A 347 5.36 -8.58 -1.78
C ASN A 347 4.24 -9.58 -2.14
N GLU A 348 4.41 -10.83 -1.75
CA GLU A 348 3.51 -11.94 -2.12
C GLU A 348 2.07 -11.70 -1.63
N TYR A 349 1.92 -11.17 -0.41
CA TYR A 349 0.61 -10.83 0.16
C TYR A 349 0.01 -9.57 -0.45
N TYR A 350 0.87 -8.67 -0.93
CA TYR A 350 0.40 -7.58 -1.77
C TYR A 350 -0.18 -8.17 -3.07
N ILE A 351 0.43 -9.18 -3.68
CA ILE A 351 -0.13 -9.81 -4.89
C ILE A 351 -1.46 -10.55 -4.61
N PHE A 352 -1.58 -11.28 -3.50
CA PHE A 352 -2.79 -12.04 -3.12
C PHE A 352 -3.83 -11.26 -2.30
N ASN A 353 -4.13 -10.03 -2.70
CA ASN A 353 -4.90 -9.13 -1.85
C ASN A 353 -6.32 -9.60 -1.45
N GLU A 354 -7.12 -10.12 -2.40
CA GLU A 354 -8.55 -10.46 -2.19
C GLU A 354 -8.96 -11.87 -2.66
N ASN A 355 -8.00 -12.74 -3.04
CA ASN A 355 -8.32 -14.09 -3.52
C ASN A 355 -7.26 -15.17 -3.16
N MET A 356 -6.93 -15.35 -1.88
CA MET A 356 -6.09 -16.46 -1.42
C MET A 356 -6.70 -17.84 -1.77
N PRO A 357 -5.89 -18.88 -1.96
CA PRO A 357 -6.40 -20.21 -2.30
C PRO A 357 -7.36 -20.80 -1.25
N GLY A 358 -7.05 -20.64 0.04
CA GLY A 358 -7.86 -21.14 1.16
C GLY A 358 -9.04 -20.24 1.55
N TRP A 359 -9.17 -19.05 0.95
CA TRP A 359 -10.36 -18.22 1.19
C TRP A 359 -11.61 -18.86 0.64
N TYR A 360 -12.74 -18.66 1.29
CA TYR A 360 -14.03 -19.18 0.80
C TYR A 360 -15.17 -18.17 0.86
N ASP A 361 -14.91 -16.97 1.39
CA ASP A 361 -15.88 -15.89 1.49
C ASP A 361 -15.35 -14.58 0.87
N ASN A 362 -16.27 -13.66 0.59
CA ASN A 362 -16.05 -12.35 -0.04
C ASN A 362 -15.77 -11.23 0.95
N VAL A 363 -15.88 -11.50 2.26
CA VAL A 363 -15.94 -10.49 3.32
C VAL A 363 -14.70 -10.55 4.22
N THR A 364 -13.58 -11.12 3.78
CA THR A 364 -12.33 -11.07 4.54
C THR A 364 -11.66 -9.71 4.37
N ILE A 365 -10.98 -9.25 5.41
CA ILE A 365 -10.05 -8.13 5.32
C ILE A 365 -8.94 -8.42 4.30
N PRO A 366 -8.66 -7.52 3.34
CA PRO A 366 -7.55 -7.67 2.41
C PRO A 366 -6.19 -7.61 3.12
N HIS A 367 -5.19 -8.28 2.54
CA HIS A 367 -3.82 -8.24 3.05
C HIS A 367 -3.25 -6.82 3.09
N THR A 368 -3.58 -5.98 2.12
CA THR A 368 -3.12 -4.60 2.08
C THR A 368 -3.66 -3.77 3.24
N LEU A 369 -4.94 -3.93 3.58
CA LEU A 369 -5.54 -3.25 4.73
C LEU A 369 -4.97 -3.74 6.05
N MET A 370 -4.85 -5.07 6.21
CA MET A 370 -4.26 -5.67 7.41
C MET A 370 -2.80 -5.23 7.61
N ALA A 371 -2.00 -5.15 6.54
CA ALA A 371 -0.63 -4.67 6.61
C ALA A 371 -0.57 -3.23 7.11
N ALA A 372 -1.41 -2.35 6.55
CA ALA A 372 -1.51 -0.96 6.98
C ALA A 372 -1.93 -0.84 8.46
N MET A 373 -2.91 -1.63 8.89
CA MET A 373 -3.32 -1.70 10.29
C MET A 373 -2.15 -2.09 11.21
N ILE A 374 -1.38 -3.13 10.88
CA ILE A 374 -0.20 -3.49 11.69
C ILE A 374 0.85 -2.39 11.67
N ASN A 375 1.15 -1.83 10.50
CA ASN A 375 2.14 -0.76 10.36
C ASN A 375 1.79 0.48 11.18
N LEU A 376 0.51 0.86 11.26
CA LEU A 376 0.04 1.99 12.08
C LEU A 376 0.39 1.86 13.56
N THR A 377 0.48 0.65 14.07
CA THR A 377 0.72 0.40 15.51
C THR A 377 2.15 0.72 15.95
N GLY A 378 3.04 1.08 15.01
CA GLY A 378 4.43 1.33 15.36
C GLY A 378 5.21 0.06 15.69
N ILE A 379 4.76 -1.11 15.23
CA ILE A 379 5.25 -2.42 15.70
C ILE A 379 6.78 -2.58 15.67
N ASN A 380 7.47 -2.00 14.68
CA ASN A 380 8.94 -2.02 14.63
C ASN A 380 9.58 -1.37 15.86
N ARG A 381 9.03 -0.26 16.36
CA ARG A 381 9.54 0.41 17.58
C ARG A 381 9.30 -0.44 18.82
N LEU A 382 8.20 -1.21 18.86
CA LEU A 382 7.97 -2.17 19.93
C LEU A 382 9.03 -3.30 19.92
N ASN A 383 9.57 -3.60 18.75
CA ASN A 383 10.48 -4.73 18.50
C ASN A 383 11.95 -4.44 18.87
N ASN A 384 12.34 -3.17 18.92
CA ASN A 384 13.72 -2.75 19.22
C ASN A 384 14.20 -3.13 20.63
N SER A 385 13.33 -3.69 21.48
CA SER A 385 13.63 -3.97 22.90
C SER A 385 14.20 -5.37 23.18
N ASN A 386 14.65 -6.12 22.17
CA ASN A 386 15.04 -7.55 22.27
C ASN A 386 13.97 -8.50 22.86
N ARG A 387 12.81 -7.96 23.26
CA ARG A 387 11.68 -8.73 23.78
C ARG A 387 10.79 -9.16 22.62
N LYS A 388 10.09 -10.28 22.82
CA LYS A 388 9.08 -10.70 21.85
C LYS A 388 7.81 -9.84 21.97
N ILE A 389 7.23 -9.48 20.83
CA ILE A 389 5.96 -8.75 20.75
C ILE A 389 4.82 -9.76 20.73
N ASN A 390 3.96 -9.76 21.75
CA ASN A 390 2.79 -10.63 21.80
C ASN A 390 1.63 -10.00 21.03
N ILE A 391 1.17 -10.67 19.97
CA ILE A 391 0.08 -10.23 19.09
C ILE A 391 -1.10 -11.20 19.24
N LEU A 392 -2.32 -10.67 19.34
CA LEU A 392 -3.56 -11.44 19.37
C LEU A 392 -4.49 -11.03 18.23
N ASP A 393 -5.06 -12.01 17.53
CA ASP A 393 -6.28 -11.84 16.74
C ASP A 393 -7.38 -12.79 17.27
N PRO A 394 -8.42 -12.29 17.94
CA PRO A 394 -9.53 -13.10 18.43
C PRO A 394 -10.43 -13.66 17.31
N PHE A 395 -10.26 -13.22 16.06
CA PHE A 395 -11.06 -13.61 14.90
C PHE A 395 -10.14 -13.86 13.69
N VAL A 396 -9.17 -14.78 13.85
CA VAL A 396 -8.04 -14.96 12.94
C VAL A 396 -8.45 -15.39 11.51
N GLY A 397 -9.62 -16.00 11.35
CA GLY A 397 -10.12 -16.43 10.06
C GLY A 397 -9.11 -17.33 9.34
N ALA A 398 -8.89 -17.03 8.06
CA ALA A 398 -7.91 -17.74 7.23
C ALA A 398 -6.45 -17.24 7.39
N GLY A 399 -6.15 -16.45 8.43
CA GLY A 399 -4.78 -16.10 8.82
C GLY A 399 -4.20 -14.81 8.29
N THR A 400 -4.99 -13.90 7.72
CA THR A 400 -4.48 -12.66 7.09
C THR A 400 -3.65 -11.82 8.08
N SER A 401 -4.12 -11.65 9.31
CA SER A 401 -3.40 -10.99 10.41
C SER A 401 -2.08 -11.68 10.73
N TYR A 402 -2.10 -13.01 10.87
CA TYR A 402 -0.89 -13.82 11.09
C TYR A 402 0.14 -13.62 9.98
N PHE A 403 -0.26 -13.72 8.72
CA PHE A 403 0.65 -13.57 7.58
C PHE A 403 1.26 -12.17 7.52
N GLN A 404 0.50 -11.12 7.83
CA GLN A 404 1.07 -9.77 7.87
C GLN A 404 1.96 -9.55 9.09
N ALA A 405 1.60 -10.12 10.24
CA ALA A 405 2.42 -10.06 11.44
C ALA A 405 3.75 -10.81 11.27
N ALA A 406 3.76 -11.93 10.53
CA ALA A 406 4.95 -12.74 10.26
C ALA A 406 6.04 -12.01 9.46
N LYS A 407 5.76 -10.82 8.90
CA LYS A 407 6.77 -9.93 8.30
C LYS A 407 7.74 -9.32 9.33
N PHE A 408 7.37 -9.34 10.60
CA PHE A 408 8.12 -8.74 11.70
C PHE A 408 8.88 -9.81 12.48
N GLN A 409 10.10 -9.50 12.90
CA GLN A 409 10.92 -10.39 13.72
C GLN A 409 10.39 -10.45 15.17
N ASN A 410 10.78 -11.49 15.93
CA ASN A 410 10.49 -11.62 17.37
C ASN A 410 9.02 -11.46 17.75
N ILE A 411 8.07 -11.88 16.92
CA ILE A 411 6.65 -11.85 17.28
C ILE A 411 6.21 -13.15 17.94
N ASN A 412 5.24 -13.04 18.84
CA ASN A 412 4.44 -14.13 19.35
C ASN A 412 2.97 -13.93 18.93
N PHE A 413 2.51 -14.59 17.89
CA PHE A 413 1.13 -14.56 17.42
C PHE A 413 0.19 -15.62 18.04
N THR A 414 -0.94 -15.15 18.59
CA THR A 414 -2.07 -16.00 19.00
C THR A 414 -3.30 -15.67 18.16
N GLY A 415 -3.96 -16.70 17.62
CA GLY A 415 -5.16 -16.55 16.79
C GLY A 415 -6.27 -17.51 17.22
N PHE A 416 -7.50 -17.02 17.27
CA PHE A 416 -8.68 -17.82 17.58
C PHE A 416 -9.73 -17.72 16.48
N ASP A 417 -10.44 -18.81 16.24
CA ASP A 417 -11.65 -18.79 15.42
C ASP A 417 -12.65 -19.81 15.96
N LYS A 418 -13.95 -19.50 15.92
CA LYS A 418 -15.00 -20.44 16.30
C LYS A 418 -15.12 -21.56 15.25
N ASN A 419 -14.83 -21.26 13.99
CA ASN A 419 -14.95 -22.18 12.86
C ASN A 419 -13.64 -22.93 12.60
N SER A 420 -13.70 -24.27 12.66
CA SER A 420 -12.55 -25.13 12.35
C SER A 420 -12.08 -25.00 10.90
N THR A 421 -12.98 -24.78 9.93
CA THR A 421 -12.63 -24.58 8.52
C THR A 421 -11.78 -23.32 8.32
N ALA A 422 -11.95 -22.29 9.14
CA ALA A 422 -11.09 -21.10 9.10
C ALA A 422 -9.65 -21.43 9.49
N ILE A 423 -9.46 -22.22 10.55
CA ILE A 423 -8.14 -22.70 10.97
C ILE A 423 -7.53 -23.66 9.94
N ASP A 424 -8.34 -24.51 9.29
CA ASP A 424 -7.87 -25.34 8.18
C ASP A 424 -7.44 -24.50 6.97
N ALA A 425 -8.17 -23.43 6.65
CA ALA A 425 -7.82 -22.48 5.60
C ALA A 425 -6.51 -21.76 5.91
N LEU A 426 -6.31 -21.33 7.16
CA LEU A 426 -5.06 -20.75 7.63
C LEU A 426 -3.89 -21.71 7.41
N ARG A 427 -4.02 -22.96 7.88
CA ARG A 427 -2.97 -23.99 7.72
C ARG A 427 -2.70 -24.28 6.25
N PHE A 428 -3.74 -24.35 5.43
CA PHE A 428 -3.59 -24.52 3.98
C PHE A 428 -2.84 -23.36 3.35
N ASN A 429 -3.24 -22.11 3.64
CA ASN A 429 -2.58 -20.92 3.13
C ASN A 429 -1.10 -20.88 3.56
N LYS A 430 -0.80 -21.24 4.81
CA LYS A 430 0.59 -21.33 5.31
C LYS A 430 1.40 -22.29 4.45
N ASN A 431 0.90 -23.51 4.27
CA ASN A 431 1.58 -24.52 3.44
C ASN A 431 1.73 -24.04 1.98
N PHE A 432 0.75 -23.31 1.44
CA PHE A 432 0.79 -22.78 0.08
C PHE A 432 1.88 -21.72 -0.09
N PHE A 433 1.99 -20.76 0.85
CA PHE A 433 3.05 -19.75 0.81
C PHE A 433 4.45 -20.34 1.03
N GLU A 434 4.53 -21.55 1.58
CA GLU A 434 5.76 -22.34 1.75
C GLU A 434 6.12 -23.21 0.53
N MET A 435 5.30 -23.20 -0.54
CA MET A 435 5.60 -23.93 -1.77
C MET A 435 6.71 -23.26 -2.59
N ASP A 436 7.66 -24.05 -3.08
CA ASP A 436 8.60 -23.65 -4.12
C ASP A 436 7.92 -23.55 -5.50
N THR A 437 8.63 -23.00 -6.48
CA THR A 437 8.12 -22.81 -7.86
C THR A 437 7.68 -24.13 -8.50
N GLN A 438 8.40 -25.23 -8.26
CA GLN A 438 8.04 -26.55 -8.82
C GLN A 438 6.72 -27.07 -8.27
N LYS A 439 6.49 -26.94 -6.95
CA LYS A 439 5.21 -27.30 -6.32
C LYS A 439 4.07 -26.41 -6.80
N ILE A 440 4.34 -25.11 -6.99
CA ILE A 440 3.37 -24.17 -7.57
C ILE A 440 3.01 -24.57 -9.00
N ASP A 441 3.99 -24.98 -9.82
CA ASP A 441 3.75 -25.40 -11.20
C ASP A 441 2.91 -26.67 -11.26
N ARG A 442 3.23 -27.67 -10.42
CA ARG A 442 2.37 -28.85 -10.24
C ARG A 442 0.95 -28.45 -9.83
N PHE A 443 0.83 -27.46 -8.95
CA PHE A 443 -0.45 -26.98 -8.48
C PHE A 443 -1.26 -26.26 -9.58
N ILE A 444 -0.61 -25.44 -10.41
CA ILE A 444 -1.22 -24.82 -11.59
C ILE A 444 -1.67 -25.89 -12.59
N ARG A 445 -0.83 -26.90 -12.90
CA ARG A 445 -1.16 -28.02 -13.80
C ARG A 445 -2.42 -28.77 -13.33
N LEU A 446 -2.55 -29.02 -12.03
CA LEU A 446 -3.74 -29.63 -11.45
C LEU A 446 -5.00 -28.80 -11.72
N LEU A 447 -4.94 -27.49 -11.49
CA LEU A 447 -6.09 -26.61 -11.70
C LEU A 447 -6.48 -26.50 -13.17
N TYR A 448 -5.53 -26.58 -14.10
CA TYR A 448 -5.83 -26.67 -15.54
C TYR A 448 -6.57 -27.95 -15.91
N LYS A 449 -6.15 -29.10 -15.36
CA LYS A 449 -6.88 -30.37 -15.56
C LYS A 449 -8.33 -30.24 -15.09
N LEU A 450 -8.54 -29.59 -13.94
CA LEU A 450 -9.88 -29.27 -13.46
C LEU A 450 -10.65 -28.36 -14.45
N LEU A 451 -10.03 -27.31 -14.99
CA LEU A 451 -10.68 -26.46 -16.00
C LEU A 451 -11.11 -27.22 -17.25
N ILE A 452 -10.27 -28.11 -17.79
CA ILE A 452 -10.58 -28.92 -18.98
C ILE A 452 -11.81 -29.81 -18.73
N ILE A 453 -11.84 -30.47 -17.57
CA ILE A 453 -12.99 -31.28 -17.11
C ILE A 453 -14.25 -30.41 -17.01
N LEU A 454 -14.13 -29.22 -16.41
CA LEU A 454 -15.24 -28.28 -16.27
C LEU A 454 -15.72 -27.71 -17.61
N ASN A 455 -14.88 -27.69 -18.64
CA ASN A 455 -15.22 -27.20 -19.98
C ASN A 455 -15.72 -28.29 -20.96
N ASN A 456 -16.04 -29.50 -20.48
CA ASN A 456 -16.51 -30.62 -21.32
C ASN A 456 -15.50 -31.03 -22.42
N ASN A 457 -14.19 -30.97 -22.15
CA ASN A 457 -13.14 -31.34 -23.11
C ASN A 457 -13.12 -30.54 -24.43
N GLN A 458 -13.77 -29.37 -24.53
CA GLN A 458 -13.47 -28.44 -25.61
C GLN A 458 -12.03 -27.95 -25.42
N GLU A 459 -11.21 -28.05 -26.48
CA GLU A 459 -9.80 -27.64 -26.47
C GLU A 459 -9.66 -26.25 -25.84
N PHE A 460 -9.00 -26.21 -24.70
CA PHE A 460 -8.78 -24.99 -23.96
C PHE A 460 -7.48 -24.36 -24.46
N ASN A 461 -7.58 -23.26 -25.19
CA ASN A 461 -6.41 -22.57 -25.72
C ASN A 461 -5.66 -21.84 -24.59
N VAL A 462 -4.61 -22.47 -24.05
CA VAL A 462 -3.79 -21.94 -22.94
C VAL A 462 -3.13 -20.61 -23.32
N SER A 463 -2.67 -20.47 -24.56
CA SER A 463 -2.07 -19.23 -25.06
C SER A 463 -3.00 -18.01 -24.90
N SER A 464 -4.32 -18.20 -25.02
CA SER A 464 -5.31 -17.11 -24.92
C SER A 464 -5.45 -16.52 -23.51
N LEU A 465 -5.06 -17.24 -22.45
CA LEU A 465 -5.14 -16.71 -21.08
C LEU A 465 -3.89 -15.95 -20.64
N PHE A 466 -2.74 -16.19 -21.28
CA PHE A 466 -1.46 -15.75 -20.73
C PHE A 466 -0.61 -14.87 -21.64
N ASN A 467 -0.98 -14.65 -22.92
CA ASN A 467 -0.14 -13.88 -23.87
C ASN A 467 1.36 -14.27 -23.73
N MET A 468 1.63 -15.56 -23.48
CA MET A 468 2.97 -16.06 -23.25
C MET A 468 3.65 -16.19 -24.62
N LYS A 469 4.56 -15.27 -24.91
CA LYS A 469 5.67 -15.61 -25.79
C LYS A 469 6.62 -16.51 -24.99
N SER A 470 6.87 -17.71 -25.51
CA SER A 470 8.06 -18.55 -25.25
C SER A 470 8.19 -19.44 -24.00
N ILE A 471 7.12 -19.90 -23.35
CA ILE A 471 7.20 -21.25 -22.75
C ILE A 471 6.59 -22.16 -23.81
N GLU A 472 7.41 -23.01 -24.41
CA GLU A 472 6.95 -23.95 -25.42
C GLU A 472 5.77 -24.74 -24.85
N GLU A 473 4.55 -24.44 -25.32
CA GLU A 473 3.32 -25.15 -24.91
C GLU A 473 3.55 -26.67 -24.96
N ASN A 474 4.39 -27.13 -25.89
CA ASN A 474 4.78 -28.52 -26.07
C ASN A 474 5.46 -29.17 -24.85
N GLU A 475 6.31 -28.48 -24.08
CA GLU A 475 6.93 -29.05 -22.86
C GLU A 475 5.95 -29.16 -21.69
N LEU A 476 5.07 -28.16 -21.55
CA LEU A 476 4.03 -28.20 -20.52
C LEU A 476 3.02 -29.34 -20.82
N TRP A 477 2.67 -29.53 -22.09
CA TRP A 477 1.73 -30.55 -22.52
C TRP A 477 2.33 -31.96 -22.53
N SER A 478 3.60 -32.14 -22.90
CA SER A 478 4.27 -33.45 -22.88
C SER A 478 4.37 -34.00 -21.45
N ASP A 479 4.78 -33.18 -20.48
CA ASP A 479 4.82 -33.56 -19.07
C ASP A 479 3.44 -33.81 -18.45
N ILE A 480 2.40 -33.11 -18.92
CA ILE A 480 1.01 -33.24 -18.43
C ILE A 480 0.42 -34.62 -18.80
N MET A 481 0.93 -35.26 -19.85
CA MET A 481 0.35 -36.45 -20.45
C MET A 481 1.10 -37.77 -20.12
N ASP A 482 2.31 -37.72 -19.56
CA ASP A 482 3.20 -38.90 -19.52
C ASP A 482 3.30 -39.68 -18.20
N ASP A 483 2.48 -39.38 -17.18
CA ASP A 483 2.61 -40.03 -15.86
C ASP A 483 1.45 -41.00 -15.56
N LYS A 484 1.75 -42.30 -15.55
CA LYS A 484 0.78 -43.40 -15.29
C LYS A 484 0.07 -43.29 -13.92
N ASN A 485 0.64 -42.60 -12.94
CA ASN A 485 0.00 -42.32 -11.65
C ASN A 485 -1.12 -41.27 -11.75
N GLN A 486 -1.23 -40.55 -12.88
CA GLN A 486 -2.23 -39.51 -13.08
C GLN A 486 -3.59 -40.03 -13.51
N ARG A 487 -3.70 -41.23 -14.11
CA ARG A 487 -5.00 -41.80 -14.51
C ARG A 487 -5.89 -42.11 -13.30
N SER A 488 -5.39 -42.86 -12.32
CA SER A 488 -6.19 -43.18 -11.12
C SER A 488 -6.54 -41.91 -10.32
N PHE A 489 -5.64 -40.93 -10.29
CA PHE A 489 -5.88 -39.66 -9.63
C PHE A 489 -6.90 -38.78 -10.38
N SER A 490 -6.86 -38.75 -11.71
CA SER A 490 -7.86 -38.04 -12.52
C SER A 490 -9.24 -38.67 -12.40
N GLU A 491 -9.32 -40.00 -12.32
CA GLU A 491 -10.55 -40.76 -12.09
C GLU A 491 -11.08 -40.55 -10.66
N GLU A 492 -10.22 -40.48 -9.65
CA GLU A 492 -10.61 -40.18 -8.28
C GLU A 492 -11.13 -38.73 -8.16
N LEU A 493 -10.43 -37.77 -8.78
CA LEU A 493 -10.82 -36.37 -8.84
C LEU A 493 -12.15 -36.18 -9.59
N LEU A 494 -12.31 -36.87 -10.72
CA LEU A 494 -13.56 -36.91 -11.50
C LEU A 494 -14.68 -37.52 -10.67
N SER A 495 -14.45 -38.65 -10.01
CA SER A 495 -15.44 -39.30 -9.13
C SER A 495 -15.85 -38.37 -7.98
N TYR A 496 -14.92 -37.62 -7.39
CA TYR A 496 -15.26 -36.63 -6.37
C TYR A 496 -16.01 -35.44 -6.94
N CYS A 497 -15.58 -34.88 -8.06
CA CYS A 497 -16.27 -33.79 -8.74
C CYS A 497 -17.68 -34.21 -9.16
N GLU A 498 -17.88 -35.44 -9.61
CA GLU A 498 -19.18 -36.01 -9.99
C GLU A 498 -20.06 -36.31 -8.77
N LYS A 499 -19.51 -36.91 -7.69
CA LYS A 499 -20.23 -37.08 -6.41
C LYS A 499 -20.64 -35.72 -5.84
N TYR A 500 -19.74 -34.75 -5.93
CA TYR A 500 -19.98 -33.39 -5.48
C TYR A 500 -21.02 -32.68 -6.36
N TYR A 501 -20.92 -32.81 -7.68
CA TYR A 501 -21.89 -32.26 -8.63
C TYR A 501 -23.27 -32.90 -8.47
N SER A 502 -23.33 -34.21 -8.23
CA SER A 502 -24.55 -34.96 -7.92
C SER A 502 -25.17 -34.49 -6.60
N PHE A 503 -24.36 -34.37 -5.55
CA PHE A 503 -24.78 -33.78 -4.27
C PHE A 503 -25.33 -32.37 -4.50
N PHE A 504 -24.58 -31.52 -5.18
CA PHE A 504 -24.96 -30.14 -5.43
C PHE A 504 -26.21 -30.03 -6.30
N ASN A 505 -26.41 -30.87 -7.32
CA ASN A 505 -27.63 -30.87 -8.12
C ASN A 505 -28.85 -31.41 -7.37
N LYS A 506 -28.64 -32.41 -6.51
CA LYS A 506 -29.69 -33.03 -5.69
C LYS A 506 -30.26 -32.05 -4.67
N TYR A 507 -29.40 -31.27 -4.03
CA TYR A 507 -29.80 -30.25 -3.04
C TYR A 507 -29.95 -28.85 -3.66
N GLY A 508 -29.42 -28.67 -4.88
CA GLY A 508 -29.34 -27.46 -5.69
C GLY A 508 -30.68 -26.86 -6.12
N LYS A 509 -31.59 -27.73 -6.57
CA LYS A 509 -32.83 -27.31 -7.24
C LYS A 509 -33.96 -26.90 -6.30
N ASN A 510 -33.90 -27.27 -5.01
CA ASN A 510 -34.90 -26.95 -3.99
C ASN A 510 -34.39 -25.89 -2.99
N LEU A 511 -33.34 -25.14 -3.35
CA LEU A 511 -32.68 -24.16 -2.49
C LEU A 511 -33.53 -22.90 -2.33
N ILE A 512 -34.25 -22.83 -1.21
CA ILE A 512 -34.55 -21.56 -0.57
C ILE A 512 -33.21 -21.02 -0.03
N ILE A 513 -32.97 -19.71 -0.18
CA ILE A 513 -31.74 -18.99 0.19
C ILE A 513 -31.27 -19.31 1.62
N ASP A 514 -32.20 -19.68 2.49
CA ASP A 514 -32.01 -19.96 3.92
C ASP A 514 -31.21 -21.26 4.23
N ASN A 515 -30.79 -22.05 3.22
CA ASN A 515 -30.08 -23.32 3.42
C ASN A 515 -28.64 -23.38 2.87
N LEU A 516 -28.06 -22.26 2.42
CA LEU A 516 -26.66 -22.23 1.94
C LEU A 516 -25.65 -22.69 3.01
N GLU A 517 -25.87 -22.32 4.28
CA GLU A 517 -25.04 -22.75 5.40
C GLU A 517 -25.21 -24.23 5.74
N LEU A 518 -26.43 -24.78 5.62
CA LEU A 518 -26.64 -26.23 5.77
C LEU A 518 -25.90 -27.02 4.68
N ILE A 519 -25.82 -26.49 3.46
CA ILE A 519 -25.03 -27.10 2.38
C ILE A 519 -23.55 -26.98 2.67
N VAL A 520 -23.05 -25.81 3.07
CA VAL A 520 -21.64 -25.64 3.48
C VAL A 520 -21.30 -26.61 4.61
N LYS A 521 -22.15 -26.70 5.64
CA LYS A 521 -22.02 -27.61 6.77
C LYS A 521 -22.06 -29.07 6.33
N ASN A 522 -23.01 -29.47 5.48
CA ASN A 522 -23.08 -30.84 4.96
C ASN A 522 -21.87 -31.19 4.08
N VAL A 523 -21.35 -30.23 3.30
CA VAL A 523 -20.12 -30.40 2.52
C VAL A 523 -18.92 -30.53 3.46
N GLU A 524 -18.85 -29.72 4.51
CA GLU A 524 -17.82 -29.82 5.53
C GLU A 524 -17.88 -31.16 6.27
N GLU A 525 -19.05 -31.58 6.73
CA GLU A 525 -19.28 -32.83 7.46
C GLU A 525 -19.02 -34.06 6.58
N HIS A 526 -19.66 -34.14 5.41
CA HIS A 526 -19.60 -35.29 4.51
C HIS A 526 -18.19 -35.54 3.97
N PHE A 527 -17.38 -34.50 3.81
CA PHE A 527 -16.06 -34.60 3.22
C PHE A 527 -14.91 -34.27 4.18
N SER A 528 -15.18 -33.96 5.46
CA SER A 528 -14.15 -33.72 6.49
C SER A 528 -13.13 -34.86 6.55
N TYR A 529 -13.58 -36.11 6.45
CA TYR A 529 -12.73 -37.30 6.45
C TYR A 529 -11.88 -37.45 5.18
N ILE A 530 -12.41 -37.01 4.03
CA ILE A 530 -11.78 -37.16 2.71
C ILE A 530 -10.77 -36.03 2.47
N PHE A 531 -11.15 -34.78 2.76
CA PHE A 531 -10.34 -33.59 2.50
C PHE A 531 -9.08 -33.50 3.37
N ASN A 532 -9.02 -34.20 4.50
CA ASN A 532 -7.82 -34.23 5.34
C ASN A 532 -6.67 -35.06 4.77
N ARG A 533 -6.89 -35.85 3.71
CA ARG A 533 -5.90 -36.80 3.18
C ARG A 533 -4.91 -36.21 2.16
N SER A 534 -5.27 -35.14 1.45
CA SER A 534 -4.42 -34.56 0.40
C SER A 534 -4.63 -33.05 0.24
N ASN A 535 -3.56 -32.30 0.00
CA ASN A 535 -3.64 -30.86 -0.29
C ASN A 535 -4.57 -30.57 -1.47
N THR A 536 -4.52 -31.38 -2.52
CA THR A 536 -5.42 -31.28 -3.69
C THR A 536 -6.89 -31.28 -3.30
N LEU A 537 -7.28 -32.19 -2.42
CA LEU A 537 -8.64 -32.34 -1.96
C LEU A 537 -9.08 -31.08 -1.16
N LYS A 538 -8.19 -30.50 -0.35
CA LYS A 538 -8.45 -29.21 0.32
C LYS A 538 -8.68 -28.06 -0.65
N ILE A 539 -7.96 -28.03 -1.77
CA ILE A 539 -8.15 -26.99 -2.80
C ILE A 539 -9.54 -27.10 -3.42
N LEU A 540 -9.98 -28.31 -3.76
CA LEU A 540 -11.34 -28.53 -4.25
C LEU A 540 -12.37 -28.10 -3.21
N LYS A 541 -12.15 -28.39 -1.92
CA LYS A 541 -13.02 -27.90 -0.83
C LYS A 541 -13.14 -26.38 -0.88
N PHE A 542 -12.03 -25.65 -0.90
CA PHE A 542 -12.07 -24.18 -0.86
C PHE A 542 -12.62 -23.55 -2.14
N LEU A 543 -12.21 -24.04 -3.33
CA LEU A 543 -12.75 -23.58 -4.62
C LEU A 543 -14.26 -23.76 -4.70
N THR A 544 -14.72 -24.91 -4.23
CA THR A 544 -16.13 -25.23 -4.12
C THR A 544 -16.85 -24.27 -3.19
N LEU A 545 -16.35 -24.08 -1.96
CA LEU A 545 -16.97 -23.16 -1.00
C LEU A 545 -17.02 -21.72 -1.55
N LYS A 546 -15.95 -21.26 -2.23
CA LYS A 546 -15.95 -19.99 -2.96
C LYS A 546 -17.05 -19.94 -4.01
N ALA A 547 -17.16 -20.98 -4.85
CA ALA A 547 -18.12 -21.03 -5.93
C ALA A 547 -19.56 -20.94 -5.38
N VAL A 548 -19.85 -21.67 -4.30
CA VAL A 548 -21.14 -21.66 -3.61
C VAL A 548 -21.43 -20.29 -2.99
N ARG A 549 -20.48 -19.69 -2.26
CA ARG A 549 -20.71 -18.39 -1.60
C ARG A 549 -20.81 -17.22 -2.59
N ARG A 550 -19.97 -17.19 -3.63
CA ARG A 550 -19.94 -16.11 -4.64
C ARG A 550 -21.08 -16.20 -5.64
N HIS A 551 -21.42 -17.41 -6.06
CA HIS A 551 -22.37 -17.64 -7.14
C HIS A 551 -23.67 -18.28 -6.67
N GLY A 552 -23.87 -18.48 -5.37
CA GLY A 552 -25.08 -19.10 -4.81
C GLY A 552 -26.38 -18.42 -5.24
N ILE A 553 -26.43 -17.09 -5.26
CA ILE A 553 -27.59 -16.33 -5.76
C ILE A 553 -27.79 -16.50 -7.28
N PRO A 554 -26.76 -16.30 -8.13
CA PRO A 554 -26.86 -16.64 -9.54
C PRO A 554 -27.31 -18.10 -9.81
N ILE A 555 -26.81 -19.06 -9.03
CA ILE A 555 -27.14 -20.48 -9.14
C ILE A 555 -28.60 -20.72 -8.76
N SER A 556 -29.06 -20.19 -7.61
CA SER A 556 -30.47 -20.34 -7.18
C SER A 556 -31.45 -19.68 -8.14
N ARG A 557 -31.00 -18.65 -8.87
CA ARG A 557 -31.77 -17.98 -9.94
C ARG A 557 -31.61 -18.64 -11.32
N ASN A 558 -30.98 -19.81 -11.41
CA ASN A 558 -30.69 -20.54 -12.66
C ASN A 558 -29.94 -19.69 -13.71
N ARG A 559 -29.16 -18.68 -13.30
CA ARG A 559 -28.32 -17.87 -14.21
C ARG A 559 -26.99 -18.54 -14.51
N TYR A 560 -26.49 -19.34 -13.57
CA TYR A 560 -25.30 -20.19 -13.70
C TYR A 560 -25.64 -21.59 -13.21
N ASP A 561 -25.00 -22.61 -13.78
CA ASP A 561 -24.88 -23.89 -13.11
C ASP A 561 -23.64 -23.88 -12.20
N SER A 562 -23.57 -24.87 -11.31
CA SER A 562 -22.44 -25.05 -10.39
C SER A 562 -21.11 -25.28 -11.12
N LYS A 563 -21.17 -25.90 -12.31
CA LYS A 563 -20.00 -26.18 -13.15
C LYS A 563 -19.35 -24.88 -13.62
N LYS A 564 -20.16 -23.94 -14.14
CA LYS A 564 -19.74 -22.62 -14.60
C LYS A 564 -19.22 -21.76 -13.44
N ALA A 565 -19.86 -21.83 -12.27
CA ALA A 565 -19.36 -21.14 -11.08
C ALA A 565 -17.96 -21.65 -10.66
N LEU A 566 -17.78 -22.97 -10.59
CA LEU A 566 -16.50 -23.58 -10.25
C LEU A 566 -15.43 -23.29 -11.32
N TYR A 567 -15.81 -23.27 -12.59
CA TYR A 567 -14.94 -22.90 -13.71
C TYR A 567 -14.43 -21.46 -13.55
N ILE A 568 -15.32 -20.51 -13.26
CA ILE A 568 -14.94 -19.10 -13.04
C ILE A 568 -13.97 -18.98 -11.87
N GLU A 569 -14.27 -19.58 -10.72
CA GLU A 569 -13.39 -19.51 -9.53
C GLU A 569 -12.03 -20.18 -9.78
N THR A 570 -12.00 -21.30 -10.51
CA THR A 570 -10.75 -21.97 -10.88
C THR A 570 -9.91 -21.10 -11.81
N LYS A 571 -10.53 -20.46 -12.84
CA LYS A 571 -9.85 -19.53 -13.75
C LYS A 571 -9.22 -18.36 -12.98
N LEU A 572 -9.99 -17.78 -12.04
CA LEU A 572 -9.51 -16.68 -11.20
C LEU A 572 -8.36 -17.12 -10.30
N LEU A 573 -8.43 -18.32 -9.70
CA LEU A 573 -7.39 -18.84 -8.83
C LEU A 573 -6.08 -19.11 -9.60
N ILE A 574 -6.14 -19.74 -10.78
CA ILE A 574 -4.96 -19.96 -11.62
C ILE A 574 -4.27 -18.64 -11.96
N LYS A 575 -5.04 -17.62 -12.37
CA LYS A 575 -4.50 -16.29 -12.69
C LYS A 575 -3.76 -15.68 -11.49
N SER A 576 -4.32 -15.82 -10.28
CA SER A 576 -3.68 -15.33 -9.05
C SER A 576 -2.39 -16.11 -8.72
N ILE A 577 -2.41 -17.44 -8.79
CA ILE A 577 -1.24 -18.29 -8.50
C ILE A 577 -0.12 -18.06 -9.53
N TYR A 578 -0.47 -17.88 -10.80
CA TYR A 578 0.53 -17.64 -11.84
C TYR A 578 1.28 -16.31 -11.63
N ARG A 579 0.59 -15.25 -11.17
CA ARG A 579 1.25 -13.99 -10.80
C ARG A 579 2.22 -14.16 -9.64
N TYR A 580 1.82 -14.98 -8.67
CA TYR A 580 2.67 -15.32 -7.55
C TYR A 580 3.90 -16.12 -7.98
N ARG A 581 3.74 -17.11 -8.86
CA ARG A 581 4.84 -17.84 -9.50
C ARG A 581 5.85 -16.89 -10.14
N ILE A 582 5.40 -15.95 -10.98
CA ILE A 582 6.26 -14.93 -11.60
C ILE A 582 6.99 -14.09 -10.54
N ALA A 583 6.31 -13.73 -9.45
CA ALA A 583 6.92 -12.96 -8.37
C ALA A 583 8.04 -13.73 -7.67
N ILE A 584 7.89 -15.04 -7.47
CA ILE A 584 8.93 -15.91 -6.91
C ILE A 584 10.10 -16.09 -7.90
N GLU A 585 9.83 -16.26 -9.19
CA GLU A 585 10.90 -16.39 -10.20
C GLU A 585 11.74 -15.12 -10.31
N ASN A 586 11.08 -13.96 -10.42
CA ASN A 586 11.77 -12.67 -10.46
C ASN A 586 12.64 -12.44 -9.22
N ARG A 587 12.22 -13.00 -8.09
CA ARG A 587 12.97 -12.96 -6.84
C ARG A 587 14.20 -13.87 -6.88
N ASN A 588 14.09 -15.08 -7.43
CA ASN A 588 15.20 -16.02 -7.52
C ASN A 588 16.29 -15.57 -8.51
N ASN A 589 15.94 -14.73 -9.50
CA ASN A 589 16.85 -14.27 -10.55
C ASN A 589 17.66 -12.99 -10.18
N CYS A 590 17.45 -12.38 -9.02
CA CYS A 590 18.21 -11.21 -8.59
C CYS A 590 19.47 -11.64 -7.80
N ASP A 591 20.66 -11.24 -8.24
CA ASP A 591 21.95 -11.64 -7.64
C ASP A 591 22.05 -11.42 -6.12
N GLY A 592 22.62 -12.41 -5.43
CA GLY A 592 22.58 -12.56 -3.96
C GLY A 592 23.59 -11.73 -3.14
N GLU A 593 24.76 -11.35 -3.70
CA GLU A 593 25.86 -10.77 -2.92
C GLU A 593 25.62 -9.32 -2.44
N ALA A 594 24.92 -8.50 -3.21
CA ALA A 594 24.58 -7.14 -2.79
C ALA A 594 23.46 -7.11 -1.72
N PHE A 595 22.66 -8.18 -1.64
CA PHE A 595 21.49 -8.28 -0.75
C PHE A 595 21.82 -8.90 0.62
N GLU A 596 22.85 -9.75 0.72
CA GLU A 596 23.27 -10.39 1.98
C GLU A 596 23.85 -9.40 3.02
N LYS A 597 24.51 -8.32 2.58
CA LYS A 597 25.10 -7.32 3.50
C LYS A 597 24.07 -6.35 4.12
N LEU A 598 22.83 -6.33 3.64
CA LEU A 598 21.85 -5.29 3.95
C LEU A 598 20.87 -5.64 5.09
N GLY A 599 21.07 -6.75 5.82
CA GLY A 599 20.15 -7.15 6.92
C GLY A 599 18.71 -7.41 6.46
N LEU A 600 18.50 -7.49 5.14
CA LEU A 600 17.23 -7.70 4.43
C LEU A 600 16.89 -9.18 4.24
N GLY A 601 17.50 -10.06 5.05
CA GLY A 601 17.22 -11.50 5.12
C GLY A 601 15.77 -11.87 5.46
N LEU A 602 14.85 -10.93 5.35
CA LEU A 602 13.41 -11.09 5.55
C LEU A 602 12.60 -11.07 4.25
N MET A 603 13.13 -10.47 3.17
CA MET A 603 12.21 -10.05 2.09
C MET A 603 12.54 -10.50 0.68
N THR A 604 13.79 -10.70 0.22
CA THR A 604 13.96 -11.05 -1.21
C THR A 604 15.02 -12.10 -1.58
N ASN A 605 16.30 -12.09 -1.18
CA ASN A 605 17.26 -12.91 -1.97
C ASN A 605 17.88 -14.17 -1.33
N LYS A 606 17.61 -14.50 -0.05
CA LYS A 606 17.99 -15.83 0.50
C LYS A 606 17.00 -16.48 1.45
N TYR A 607 15.97 -15.74 1.85
CA TYR A 607 14.93 -16.23 2.73
C TYR A 607 13.60 -15.79 2.16
N SER A 608 12.85 -16.72 1.56
CA SER A 608 11.44 -16.47 1.33
C SER A 608 10.77 -16.07 2.61
N LEU A 609 9.67 -15.33 2.56
CA LEU A 609 8.93 -15.12 3.79
C LEU A 609 8.54 -16.50 4.36
N SER A 610 8.35 -17.52 3.50
CA SER A 610 8.31 -18.91 3.92
C SER A 610 9.61 -19.43 4.54
N THR A 611 10.80 -19.09 4.04
CA THR A 611 12.06 -19.41 4.73
C THR A 611 12.24 -18.60 6.01
N HIS A 612 11.77 -17.36 6.11
CA HIS A 612 11.84 -16.56 7.34
C HIS A 612 10.83 -17.02 8.40
N ILE A 613 9.61 -17.37 7.97
CA ILE A 613 8.63 -18.11 8.77
C ILE A 613 9.26 -19.43 9.22
N SER A 614 10.06 -20.08 8.36
CA SER A 614 10.78 -21.29 8.73
C SER A 614 11.99 -21.05 9.65
N GLU A 615 12.76 -19.98 9.51
CA GLU A 615 13.90 -19.75 10.40
C GLU A 615 13.48 -19.22 11.76
N ASN A 616 12.33 -18.56 11.82
CA ASN A 616 11.64 -18.29 13.07
C ASN A 616 11.02 -19.56 13.70
N TYR A 617 11.32 -20.80 13.25
CA TYR A 617 10.72 -22.07 13.72
C TYR A 617 10.88 -22.40 15.21
N ASN A 618 11.61 -21.62 16.00
CA ASN A 618 11.44 -21.65 17.46
C ASN A 618 10.12 -21.01 17.92
N TYR A 619 9.28 -20.56 16.99
CA TYR A 619 7.99 -19.96 17.24
C TYR A 619 6.84 -20.82 16.71
N ASN A 620 6.10 -21.44 17.63
CA ASN A 620 4.85 -22.13 17.31
C ASN A 620 3.68 -21.16 17.53
N PRO A 621 3.13 -20.52 16.48
CA PRO A 621 1.94 -19.71 16.63
C PRO A 621 0.81 -20.55 17.23
N ILE A 622 0.05 -19.93 18.13
CA ILE A 622 -1.05 -20.61 18.81
C ILE A 622 -2.32 -20.36 18.02
N PHE A 623 -2.84 -21.41 17.38
CA PHE A 623 -4.13 -21.38 16.69
C PHE A 623 -5.08 -22.35 17.37
N GLN A 624 -6.21 -21.85 17.87
CA GLN A 624 -7.23 -22.70 18.49
C GLN A 624 -8.61 -22.48 17.88
N VAL A 625 -9.35 -23.59 17.80
CA VAL A 625 -10.77 -23.58 17.49
C VAL A 625 -11.54 -23.41 18.79
N GLY A 626 -12.37 -22.38 18.88
CA GLY A 626 -13.21 -22.16 20.06
C GLY A 626 -13.80 -20.76 20.13
N ASP A 627 -14.71 -20.56 21.08
CA ASP A 627 -15.23 -19.25 21.41
C ASP A 627 -14.09 -18.37 21.95
N CYS A 628 -13.79 -17.27 21.26
CA CYS A 628 -12.68 -16.39 21.60
C CYS A 628 -12.76 -15.85 23.04
N ARG A 629 -13.97 -15.70 23.60
CA ARG A 629 -14.15 -15.29 25.00
C ARG A 629 -13.55 -16.29 25.97
N LYS A 630 -13.72 -17.60 25.69
CA LYS A 630 -13.18 -18.69 26.50
C LYS A 630 -11.69 -18.91 26.21
N CYS A 631 -11.30 -18.88 24.93
CA CYS A 631 -9.92 -19.11 24.54
C CYS A 631 -8.97 -18.06 25.15
N ILE A 632 -9.35 -16.78 25.13
CA ILE A 632 -8.54 -15.70 25.73
C ILE A 632 -8.33 -15.91 27.25
N ASP A 633 -9.34 -16.44 27.94
CA ASP A 633 -9.24 -16.74 29.38
C ASP A 633 -8.35 -17.93 29.67
N SER A 634 -8.44 -18.98 28.84
CA SER A 634 -7.60 -20.18 28.95
C SER A 634 -6.11 -19.86 28.90
N TYR A 635 -5.73 -18.75 28.24
CA TYR A 635 -4.38 -18.19 28.27
C TYR A 635 -4.25 -17.11 29.35
N SER A 636 -4.66 -17.43 30.58
CA SER A 636 -4.77 -16.50 31.72
C SER A 636 -3.51 -15.65 31.94
N ASN A 637 -2.34 -16.27 31.80
CA ASN A 637 -1.04 -15.64 32.06
C ASN A 637 -0.45 -14.84 30.90
N MET A 638 -0.99 -14.96 29.67
CA MET A 638 -0.44 -14.24 28.52
C MET A 638 -1.03 -12.83 28.43
N LYS A 639 -0.16 -11.85 28.26
CA LYS A 639 -0.51 -10.46 27.97
C LYS A 639 -0.02 -10.07 26.58
N TYR A 640 -0.75 -9.20 25.91
CA TYR A 640 -0.53 -8.83 24.52
C TYR A 640 -0.09 -7.37 24.38
N ASP A 641 0.87 -7.12 23.51
CA ASP A 641 1.31 -5.77 23.15
C ASP A 641 0.39 -5.17 22.10
N LEU A 642 -0.10 -6.02 21.19
CA LEU A 642 -0.97 -5.63 20.10
C LEU A 642 -2.14 -6.61 19.99
N ILE A 643 -3.35 -6.08 19.91
CA ILE A 643 -4.52 -6.84 19.51
C ILE A 643 -5.01 -6.23 18.20
N ILE A 644 -5.06 -7.05 17.14
CA ILE A 644 -5.48 -6.63 15.80
C ILE A 644 -6.58 -7.54 15.32
N THR A 645 -7.69 -6.97 14.82
CA THR A 645 -8.84 -7.83 14.50
C THR A 645 -9.83 -7.24 13.51
N ASP A 646 -10.49 -8.16 12.78
CA ASP A 646 -11.63 -7.94 11.89
C ASP A 646 -12.84 -8.73 12.43
N PRO A 647 -13.56 -8.20 13.44
CA PRO A 647 -14.62 -8.93 14.13
C PRO A 647 -15.81 -9.23 13.22
N PRO A 648 -16.61 -10.25 13.54
CA PRO A 648 -17.81 -10.57 12.77
C PRO A 648 -18.83 -9.42 12.85
N TYR A 649 -19.46 -9.07 11.73
CA TYR A 649 -20.32 -7.88 11.64
C TYR A 649 -21.82 -8.14 11.91
N GLY A 650 -22.20 -9.40 12.17
CA GLY A 650 -23.60 -9.80 12.32
C GLY A 650 -24.38 -9.92 11.00
N PHE A 651 -23.79 -9.54 9.85
CA PHE A 651 -24.33 -9.82 8.53
C PHE A 651 -23.41 -10.79 7.78
N ASN A 652 -23.97 -11.85 7.18
CA ASN A 652 -23.28 -13.08 6.71
C ASN A 652 -22.90 -14.05 7.84
N THR A 653 -23.61 -14.00 8.96
CA THR A 653 -23.49 -14.97 10.05
C THR A 653 -24.88 -15.44 10.47
N ASP A 654 -25.05 -16.73 10.76
CA ASP A 654 -26.26 -17.29 11.41
C ASP A 654 -26.38 -16.96 12.90
N GLU A 655 -25.41 -16.24 13.46
CA GLU A 655 -25.41 -15.87 14.87
C GLU A 655 -26.51 -14.85 15.17
N ASP A 656 -27.31 -15.12 16.21
CA ASP A 656 -28.34 -14.22 16.67
C ASP A 656 -27.75 -12.88 17.15
N ILE A 657 -28.52 -11.80 16.96
CA ILE A 657 -28.14 -10.43 17.33
C ILE A 657 -27.79 -10.31 18.82
N ILE A 658 -28.48 -11.05 19.69
CA ILE A 658 -28.21 -11.06 21.14
C ILE A 658 -26.85 -11.69 21.42
N TYR A 659 -26.53 -12.80 20.74
CA TYR A 659 -25.22 -13.41 20.83
C TYR A 659 -24.13 -12.44 20.37
N MET A 660 -24.32 -11.78 19.23
CA MET A 660 -23.35 -10.83 18.67
C MET A 660 -23.13 -9.61 19.56
N SER A 661 -24.21 -9.07 20.14
CA SER A 661 -24.12 -7.95 21.10
C SER A 661 -23.33 -8.34 22.35
N ASN A 662 -23.62 -9.52 22.92
CA ASN A 662 -22.87 -10.06 24.06
C ASN A 662 -21.42 -10.36 23.70
N LEU A 663 -21.15 -10.86 22.50
CA LEU A 663 -19.81 -11.10 22.00
C LEU A 663 -18.99 -9.80 21.99
N TYR A 664 -19.51 -8.72 21.41
CA TYR A 664 -18.83 -7.41 21.38
C TYR A 664 -18.58 -6.85 22.79
N LYS A 665 -19.59 -6.90 23.66
CA LYS A 665 -19.47 -6.45 25.05
C LYS A 665 -18.36 -7.20 25.79
N ASP A 666 -18.37 -8.52 25.72
CA ASP A 666 -17.43 -9.37 26.45
C ASP A 666 -16.02 -9.30 25.85
N ILE A 667 -15.90 -9.34 24.52
CA ILE A 667 -14.60 -9.43 23.85
C ILE A 667 -13.80 -8.14 24.00
N ILE A 668 -14.44 -6.95 23.91
CA ILE A 668 -13.74 -5.67 24.09
C ILE A 668 -13.18 -5.59 25.50
N LYS A 669 -13.96 -5.98 26.51
CA LYS A 669 -13.49 -6.03 27.90
C LYS A 669 -12.27 -6.93 28.05
N ARG A 670 -12.36 -8.16 27.55
CA ARG A 670 -11.26 -9.14 27.62
C ARG A 670 -10.01 -8.68 26.87
N MET A 671 -10.16 -8.06 25.70
CA MET A 671 -9.04 -7.49 24.97
C MET A 671 -8.29 -6.46 25.82
N ILE A 672 -9.00 -5.47 26.40
CA ILE A 672 -8.38 -4.44 27.25
C ILE A 672 -7.73 -5.04 28.50
N GLU A 673 -8.39 -6.00 29.16
CA GLU A 673 -7.83 -6.71 30.32
C GLU A 673 -6.53 -7.46 29.98
N LYS A 674 -6.39 -7.95 28.75
CA LYS A 674 -5.25 -8.75 28.29
C LYS A 674 -4.11 -7.96 27.68
N LEU A 675 -4.24 -6.65 27.52
CA LEU A 675 -3.12 -5.82 27.07
C LEU A 675 -2.00 -5.71 28.10
N ASN A 676 -0.76 -5.59 27.65
CA ASN A 676 0.36 -5.04 28.42
C ASN A 676 0.14 -3.55 28.73
N ARG A 677 1.01 -2.96 29.56
CA ARG A 677 1.17 -1.50 29.62
C ARG A 677 1.65 -0.99 28.27
N ASN A 678 1.18 0.18 27.84
CA ASN A 678 1.43 0.69 26.48
C ASN A 678 0.91 -0.22 25.34
N GLY A 679 -0.01 -1.14 25.65
CA GLY A 679 -0.61 -2.02 24.65
C GLY A 679 -1.54 -1.26 23.71
N GLN A 680 -1.83 -1.86 22.56
CA GLN A 680 -2.65 -1.25 21.51
C GLN A 680 -3.75 -2.21 21.03
N ILE A 681 -4.89 -1.65 20.64
CA ILE A 681 -5.98 -2.36 19.95
C ILE A 681 -6.23 -1.65 18.62
N ILE A 682 -6.25 -2.40 17.53
CA ILE A 682 -6.70 -1.91 16.23
C ILE A 682 -7.80 -2.81 15.66
N MET A 683 -8.95 -2.21 15.32
CA MET A 683 -10.17 -2.94 14.93
C MET A 683 -10.69 -2.44 13.59
N CYS A 684 -11.12 -3.38 12.74
CA CYS A 684 -11.81 -3.09 11.49
C CYS A 684 -13.32 -3.29 11.66
N LEU A 685 -14.10 -2.21 11.63
CA LEU A 685 -15.54 -2.22 11.87
C LEU A 685 -16.32 -1.92 10.60
N PRO A 686 -17.55 -2.44 10.44
CA PRO A 686 -18.39 -2.11 9.31
C PRO A 686 -18.91 -0.67 9.44
N ALA A 687 -18.93 0.07 8.33
CA ALA A 687 -19.43 1.43 8.26
C ALA A 687 -20.66 1.53 7.36
N THR A 688 -20.63 0.89 6.19
CA THR A 688 -21.74 0.89 5.23
C THR A 688 -21.78 -0.42 4.47
N SER A 689 -22.96 -0.96 4.25
CA SER A 689 -23.17 -2.18 3.45
C SER A 689 -23.81 -1.80 2.12
N TYR A 690 -23.18 -2.19 1.01
CA TYR A 690 -23.70 -1.93 -0.33
C TYR A 690 -24.67 -3.03 -0.80
N THR A 691 -24.83 -4.08 0.00
CA THR A 691 -25.75 -5.20 -0.27
C THR A 691 -27.17 -4.95 0.23
N GLY A 692 -27.44 -3.79 0.85
CA GLY A 692 -28.72 -3.45 1.46
C GLY A 692 -28.96 -4.10 2.83
N ARG A 693 -27.98 -4.84 3.36
CA ARG A 693 -28.07 -5.40 4.71
C ARG A 693 -27.83 -4.34 5.78
N ASN A 694 -28.62 -4.37 6.84
CA ASN A 694 -28.45 -3.49 7.98
C ASN A 694 -27.14 -3.81 8.72
N ILE A 695 -26.46 -2.77 9.19
CA ILE A 695 -25.29 -2.89 10.07
C ILE A 695 -25.75 -2.67 11.49
N GLU A 696 -25.50 -3.65 12.34
CA GLU A 696 -25.93 -3.59 13.72
C GLU A 696 -25.23 -2.47 14.49
N TYR A 697 -26.02 -1.72 15.26
CA TYR A 697 -25.56 -0.48 15.90
C TYR A 697 -24.36 -0.67 16.85
N PHE A 698 -24.30 -1.79 17.56
CA PHE A 698 -23.21 -2.11 18.49
C PHE A 698 -21.87 -2.39 17.79
N THR A 699 -21.87 -2.59 16.47
CA THR A 699 -20.65 -2.80 15.67
C THR A 699 -20.10 -1.50 15.09
N GLN A 700 -20.82 -0.38 15.23
CA GLN A 700 -20.50 0.87 14.55
C GLN A 700 -19.39 1.67 15.27
N ALA A 701 -18.64 2.44 14.47
CA ALA A 701 -17.48 3.22 14.91
C ALA A 701 -17.80 4.37 15.89
N ASN A 702 -19.06 4.78 16.02
CA ASN A 702 -19.52 5.74 17.02
C ASN A 702 -19.80 5.09 18.39
N ILE A 703 -20.04 3.78 18.44
CA ILE A 703 -20.42 3.07 19.68
C ILE A 703 -19.23 2.36 20.31
N VAL A 704 -18.40 1.69 19.51
CA VAL A 704 -17.24 0.95 20.04
C VAL A 704 -16.29 1.84 20.86
N PRO A 705 -15.93 3.08 20.46
CA PRO A 705 -15.13 3.96 21.31
C PRO A 705 -15.77 4.28 22.67
N MET A 706 -17.10 4.48 22.72
CA MET A 706 -17.80 4.74 23.97
C MET A 706 -17.73 3.53 24.90
N GLN A 707 -17.87 2.31 24.36
CA GLN A 707 -17.71 1.07 25.12
C GLN A 707 -16.28 0.91 25.65
N VAL A 708 -15.27 1.19 24.82
CA VAL A 708 -13.86 1.14 25.24
C VAL A 708 -13.61 2.12 26.40
N ILE A 709 -14.10 3.36 26.29
CA ILE A 709 -13.96 4.39 27.34
C ILE A 709 -14.64 3.95 28.63
N ASP A 710 -15.89 3.45 28.55
CA ASP A 710 -16.64 3.01 29.72
C ASP A 710 -15.96 1.83 30.42
N ILE A 711 -15.55 0.81 29.65
CA ILE A 711 -14.81 -0.33 30.17
C ILE A 711 -13.54 0.13 30.87
N CYS A 712 -12.74 1.01 30.23
CA CYS A 712 -11.49 1.51 30.82
C CYS A 712 -11.68 2.18 32.19
N LYS A 713 -12.81 2.87 32.41
CA LYS A 713 -13.16 3.50 33.68
C LYS A 713 -13.61 2.48 34.73
N ASN A 714 -14.32 1.44 34.30
CA ASN A 714 -14.97 0.47 35.17
C ASN A 714 -14.14 -0.80 35.44
N LEU A 715 -12.93 -0.92 34.89
CA LEU A 715 -12.00 -2.01 35.21
C LEU A 715 -11.46 -1.88 36.64
N ASN A 716 -11.20 -3.03 37.27
CA ASN A 716 -10.56 -3.09 38.60
C ASN A 716 -9.22 -2.32 38.64
N ASN A 717 -8.51 -2.28 37.50
CA ASN A 717 -7.35 -1.42 37.28
C ASN A 717 -7.69 -0.49 36.10
N PRO A 718 -8.15 0.75 36.38
CA PRO A 718 -8.51 1.68 35.33
C PRO A 718 -7.33 1.94 34.38
N ARG A 719 -7.63 2.05 33.08
CA ARG A 719 -6.64 2.41 32.06
C ARG A 719 -6.99 3.77 31.47
N SER A 720 -5.97 4.57 31.17
CA SER A 720 -6.14 5.76 30.35
C SER A 720 -5.93 5.41 28.88
N LEU A 721 -6.78 5.97 28.03
CA LEU A 721 -6.55 6.00 26.59
C LEU A 721 -5.55 7.11 26.31
N LYS A 722 -4.45 6.77 25.65
CA LYS A 722 -3.56 7.75 25.06
C LYS A 722 -4.27 8.32 23.85
N ASN A 723 -4.57 9.60 23.93
CA ASN A 723 -4.87 10.37 22.73
C ASN A 723 -3.53 10.58 22.05
N ASP A 724 -3.11 9.63 21.20
CA ASP A 724 -1.93 9.82 20.38
C ASP A 724 -2.12 11.16 19.68
N ALA A 725 -1.21 12.11 19.94
CA ALA A 725 -1.29 13.46 19.38
C ALA A 725 -1.35 13.30 17.86
N HIS A 726 -2.57 13.29 17.32
CA HIS A 726 -2.81 12.93 15.94
C HIS A 726 -1.98 13.86 15.07
N LEU A 727 -1.45 13.33 13.95
CA LEU A 727 -0.72 14.11 12.97
C LEU A 727 -1.48 15.41 12.70
N ASN A 728 -0.92 16.55 13.12
CA ASN A 728 -1.47 17.89 12.89
C ASN A 728 -1.20 18.31 11.43
N LEU A 729 -1.49 17.40 10.50
CA LEU A 729 -1.28 17.57 9.07
C LEU A 729 -2.53 18.22 8.45
N PRO A 730 -2.43 19.41 7.87
CA PRO A 730 -3.50 19.94 7.05
C PRO A 730 -3.57 19.18 5.70
N PRO A 731 -4.77 18.85 5.21
CA PRO A 731 -6.06 19.06 5.88
C PRO A 731 -6.28 18.04 7.02
N LYS A 732 -6.61 18.54 8.22
CA LYS A 732 -6.68 17.78 9.48
C LYS A 732 -7.58 16.54 9.42
N ASN A 733 -8.46 16.46 8.42
CA ASN A 733 -9.46 15.40 8.26
C ASN A 733 -8.93 14.18 7.48
N PHE A 734 -7.85 14.28 6.70
CA PHE A 734 -7.35 13.14 5.92
C PHE A 734 -6.70 12.06 6.78
N PHE A 735 -6.05 12.46 7.87
CA PHE A 735 -5.09 11.62 8.59
C PHE A 735 -5.53 11.22 9.99
N LYS A 736 -6.81 11.45 10.33
CA LYS A 736 -7.38 11.13 11.64
C LYS A 736 -8.27 9.90 11.57
N PRO A 737 -8.25 9.04 12.60
CA PRO A 737 -9.23 7.99 12.74
C PRO A 737 -10.65 8.59 12.94
N PRO A 738 -11.71 7.88 12.53
CA PRO A 738 -11.66 6.56 11.89
C PRO A 738 -11.08 6.63 10.47
N TYR A 739 -10.07 5.79 10.18
CA TYR A 739 -9.66 5.59 8.79
C TYR A 739 -10.75 4.80 8.09
N TYR A 740 -10.90 4.94 6.78
CA TYR A 740 -11.86 4.13 6.03
C TYR A 740 -11.16 3.23 5.04
N TRP A 741 -11.86 2.14 4.71
CA TRP A 741 -11.53 1.28 3.58
C TRP A 741 -12.81 0.89 2.86
N GLU A 742 -12.80 0.88 1.53
CA GLU A 742 -13.99 0.65 0.72
C GLU A 742 -13.79 -0.50 -0.27
N SER A 743 -14.58 -1.56 -0.11
CA SER A 743 -14.65 -2.64 -1.08
C SER A 743 -15.20 -2.14 -2.41
N GLY A 744 -14.78 -2.73 -3.52
CA GLY A 744 -15.41 -2.46 -4.82
C GLY A 744 -16.90 -2.81 -4.90
N LYS A 745 -17.40 -3.71 -4.03
CA LYS A 745 -18.75 -4.29 -4.19
C LYS A 745 -19.52 -4.53 -2.89
N SER A 746 -18.83 -4.72 -1.77
CA SER A 746 -19.48 -5.34 -0.60
C SER A 746 -19.82 -4.34 0.49
N LEU A 747 -18.82 -3.62 1.00
CA LEU A 747 -18.95 -2.82 2.20
C LEU A 747 -17.84 -1.77 2.34
N ARG A 748 -18.12 -0.73 3.12
CA ARG A 748 -17.16 0.23 3.67
C ARG A 748 -16.85 -0.15 5.11
N ARG A 749 -15.59 -0.03 5.51
CA ARG A 749 -15.07 -0.28 6.86
C ARG A 749 -14.54 1.00 7.48
N HIS A 750 -14.61 1.09 8.80
CA HIS A 750 -13.91 2.06 9.63
C HIS A 750 -12.83 1.34 10.45
N ILE A 751 -11.64 1.93 10.52
CA ILE A 751 -10.52 1.40 11.27
C ILE A 751 -10.34 2.28 12.50
N LEU A 752 -10.48 1.67 13.66
CA LEU A 752 -10.27 2.30 14.95
C LEU A 752 -8.94 1.82 15.54
N HIS A 753 -8.17 2.75 16.09
CA HIS A 753 -6.90 2.46 16.75
C HIS A 753 -6.91 3.11 18.13
N PHE A 754 -6.67 2.30 19.15
CA PHE A 754 -6.64 2.68 20.56
C PHE A 754 -5.27 2.34 21.13
N THR A 755 -4.64 3.31 21.76
CA THR A 755 -3.39 3.16 22.51
C THR A 755 -3.69 3.37 23.99
N PHE A 756 -3.13 2.53 24.86
CA PHE A 756 -3.40 2.56 26.31
C PHE A 756 -2.11 2.91 27.07
N ASP A 757 -2.22 3.45 28.29
CA ASP A 757 -1.08 3.59 29.22
C ASP A 757 -0.70 2.25 29.91
#